data_AF-A0A2V7U7P2-F1
#
_entry.id   AF-A0A2V7U7P2-F1
#
_cell.length_a   1.000
_cell.length_b   1.000
_cell.length_c   1.000
_cell.angle_alpha   90.00
_cell.angle_beta   90.00
_cell.angle_gamma   90.00
#
_symmetry.space_group_name_H-M   'P 1'
#
loop_
_entity.id
_entity.type
_entity.pdbx_description
1 polymer ?
#
loop_
_entity_poly.entity_id
_entity_poly.type
_entity_poly.pdbx_seq_one_letter_code
_entity_poly.pdbx_strand_id
1 'polypeptide(L)'
;MTRICLKTPARKLSSRSMTLGPSGASKRAAHQRNPKIRAALRSRSSSTRHLVPRRSTSAGKGREDAPPPSCLSRSRVRLRASGAFSAGDACYSGRMAAGEPPRAMNRKEDGAAPAPGSPSGAAPAPAATPSPVAIPPTDGQKAEARGPVKLTKKQRKLLKDAHRQIDSWERYRALTDVLDEAIDLVDLADHKARFALIIMTAINAVIFLLGARTDVIKDLPEGVRPWLVAGFVFYILTALYFFFQAIESLRPRKSQPHVRYQGESGLEEHPLGVRFYEDILSRDVEAYRRAWREIRIGQLNAELAVQAHAMAQINQAKYNALRRLYRGLQIMILMATALLTIGAIAYWRAGGAEEGFGKHGKVKSGGGEGIAEAAQAPTRDWQRYPAIVERTTSAQVVGLGDVHGAYDRLIALLLTGGLIRKGGGGPGYAWAGGNRVLVSVGDIINKGDRAIDVIDLLRALEPQAQAAGGGIIVTLGNHEAEFMGKPGKNKQEEFRTELEKRGLDPDKVADGETDYGQWLHQRPLAAKVNSWFFCHAGETGGQTIAQLADTFRKTVNAAKWKSDFLIGPNSILEAEKWWRDGAAVNRDLAGVKAAHIVFGHDPGAFTKGKLEQRFEGRIFRIDVGMTPPVNYSKGALLLIERKDGNEVATSLDAGGQRQELWRGRAGD
;
A
#
# COMPACT_ATOMS: atom_id res chain seq x y z
N MET A 1 -7.10 -41.35 -41.94
CA MET A 1 -7.12 -40.66 -43.24
C MET A 1 -7.46 -39.20 -43.01
N THR A 2 -6.62 -38.30 -43.48
CA THR A 2 -6.69 -36.85 -43.20
C THR A 2 -7.35 -36.13 -44.37
N ARG A 3 -8.27 -35.18 -44.14
CA ARG A 3 -8.62 -34.17 -45.14
C ARG A 3 -8.68 -32.77 -44.54
N ILE A 4 -7.80 -31.94 -45.09
CA ILE A 4 -7.68 -30.49 -44.88
C ILE A 4 -8.77 -29.80 -45.71
N CYS A 5 -9.32 -28.69 -45.22
CA CYS A 5 -10.06 -27.76 -46.07
C CYS A 5 -9.77 -26.30 -45.67
N LEU A 6 -9.00 -25.62 -46.51
CA LEU A 6 -8.77 -24.17 -46.44
C LEU A 6 -9.97 -23.41 -46.99
N LYS A 7 -10.31 -22.25 -46.41
CA LYS A 7 -11.15 -21.23 -47.06
C LYS A 7 -10.63 -19.82 -46.80
N THR A 8 -10.11 -19.20 -47.86
CA THR A 8 -9.80 -17.77 -47.98
C THR A 8 -11.07 -16.99 -48.34
N PRO A 9 -11.28 -15.74 -47.85
CA PRO A 9 -12.29 -14.84 -48.38
C PRO A 9 -11.79 -13.99 -49.57
N ALA A 10 -12.73 -13.44 -50.34
CA ALA A 10 -12.52 -12.91 -51.69
C ALA A 10 -12.17 -11.41 -51.77
N ARG A 11 -11.86 -10.94 -53.00
CA ARG A 11 -11.49 -9.57 -53.36
C ARG A 11 -12.30 -9.10 -54.59
N LYS A 12 -12.49 -7.77 -54.74
CA LYS A 12 -13.18 -6.98 -55.80
C LYS A 12 -14.46 -6.27 -55.27
N LEU A 13 -14.85 -5.06 -55.70
CA LEU A 13 -14.31 -4.16 -56.74
C LEU A 13 -14.63 -2.67 -56.41
N SER A 14 -14.06 -1.74 -57.17
CA SER A 14 -14.17 -0.28 -57.02
C SER A 14 -15.20 0.33 -57.99
N SER A 15 -15.76 1.50 -57.64
CA SER A 15 -16.27 2.49 -58.61
C SER A 15 -15.72 3.89 -58.29
N ARG A 16 -15.63 4.77 -59.28
CA ARG A 16 -14.86 6.04 -59.24
C ARG A 16 -15.45 7.08 -60.21
N SER A 17 -15.49 8.36 -59.79
CA SER A 17 -15.68 9.57 -60.61
C SER A 17 -15.14 10.75 -59.77
N MET A 18 -14.13 11.58 -60.11
CA MET A 18 -13.93 12.48 -61.27
C MET A 18 -15.14 13.43 -61.48
N THR A 19 -15.03 14.76 -61.63
CA THR A 19 -13.96 15.71 -62.04
C THR A 19 -13.96 16.98 -61.14
N LEU A 20 -13.04 17.99 -61.16
CA LEU A 20 -11.81 18.32 -61.91
C LEU A 20 -10.89 19.25 -61.05
N GLY A 21 -10.03 20.10 -61.65
CA GLY A 21 -9.20 21.16 -61.00
C GLY A 21 -9.57 22.60 -61.44
N PRO A 22 -8.66 23.61 -61.43
CA PRO A 22 -7.23 23.49 -61.73
C PRO A 22 -6.22 24.24 -60.81
N SER A 23 -4.95 24.06 -61.20
CA SER A 23 -3.66 24.57 -60.70
C SER A 23 -3.51 26.06 -60.32
N GLY A 24 -2.50 26.34 -59.47
CA GLY A 24 -1.84 27.65 -59.41
C GLY A 24 -0.71 27.71 -58.38
N ALA A 25 0.55 27.53 -58.79
CA ALA A 25 1.71 27.64 -57.89
C ALA A 25 2.40 29.00 -58.03
N SER A 26 2.84 29.62 -56.92
CA SER A 26 4.01 30.51 -56.96
C SER A 26 4.77 30.61 -55.64
N LYS A 27 6.09 30.77 -55.80
CA LYS A 27 7.15 30.80 -54.80
C LYS A 27 7.33 32.20 -54.17
N ARG A 28 8.16 32.25 -53.11
CA ARG A 28 8.94 33.42 -52.61
C ARG A 28 8.12 34.52 -51.92
N ALA A 29 8.68 35.32 -51.00
CA ALA A 29 9.88 35.18 -50.17
C ALA A 29 9.78 36.15 -48.96
N ALA A 30 10.72 36.02 -48.02
CA ALA A 30 10.84 36.86 -46.83
C ALA A 30 10.84 38.39 -47.10
N HIS A 31 10.26 39.17 -46.18
CA HIS A 31 11.10 40.02 -45.34
C HIS A 31 10.45 40.48 -44.01
N GLN A 32 11.33 40.94 -43.13
CA GLN A 32 11.02 41.47 -41.79
C GLN A 32 10.21 42.78 -41.85
N ARG A 33 9.34 43.03 -40.86
CA ARG A 33 9.53 44.11 -39.85
C ARG A 33 8.34 44.25 -38.88
N ASN A 34 8.65 44.13 -37.59
CA ASN A 34 7.97 44.83 -36.46
C ASN A 34 8.28 46.35 -36.58
N PRO A 35 7.64 47.33 -35.88
CA PRO A 35 6.78 47.16 -34.70
C PRO A 35 5.58 48.16 -34.52
N LYS A 36 4.83 47.96 -33.41
CA LYS A 36 4.18 48.97 -32.52
C LYS A 36 3.48 50.21 -33.13
N ILE A 37 2.19 50.40 -32.76
CA ILE A 37 1.58 51.58 -32.06
C ILE A 37 0.06 51.26 -31.92
N ARG A 38 -0.53 51.10 -30.73
CA ARG A 38 -0.89 52.03 -29.61
C ARG A 38 -2.22 52.78 -29.84
N ALA A 39 -2.96 52.95 -28.73
CA ALA A 39 -4.08 53.87 -28.48
C ALA A 39 -5.53 53.41 -28.78
N ALA A 40 -6.24 53.22 -27.66
CA ALA A 40 -7.67 53.05 -27.49
C ALA A 40 -8.55 54.26 -27.88
N LEU A 41 -9.83 53.98 -28.15
CA LEU A 41 -11.01 54.86 -27.98
C LEU A 41 -12.22 53.95 -27.75
N ARG A 42 -12.73 53.77 -26.52
CA ARG A 42 -13.77 54.56 -25.84
C ARG A 42 -15.12 54.74 -26.57
N SER A 43 -16.09 53.98 -26.06
CA SER A 43 -17.49 54.37 -25.76
C SER A 43 -18.45 54.84 -26.86
N ARG A 44 -19.55 54.08 -27.02
CA ARG A 44 -21.00 54.45 -26.94
C ARG A 44 -21.82 53.25 -27.47
N SER A 45 -23.05 52.89 -27.11
CA SER A 45 -24.06 53.17 -26.08
C SER A 45 -25.46 53.10 -26.74
N SER A 46 -26.22 52.03 -26.52
CA SER A 46 -27.70 51.94 -26.69
C SER A 46 -28.08 50.47 -26.43
N SER A 47 -28.88 50.06 -25.44
CA SER A 47 -30.16 50.56 -24.89
C SER A 47 -31.39 50.27 -25.74
N THR A 48 -32.06 49.15 -25.45
CA THR A 48 -33.51 49.03 -25.64
C THR A 48 -34.14 48.23 -24.48
N ARG A 49 -35.06 48.90 -23.76
CA ARG A 49 -36.11 48.33 -22.89
C ARG A 49 -37.25 47.81 -23.80
N HIS A 50 -38.34 47.14 -23.38
CA HIS A 50 -38.93 46.68 -22.10
C HIS A 50 -39.99 45.62 -22.50
N LEU A 51 -40.38 44.69 -21.61
CA LEU A 51 -41.80 44.35 -21.35
C LEU A 51 -41.96 43.39 -20.17
N VAL A 52 -43.13 43.46 -19.54
CA VAL A 52 -43.52 42.80 -18.28
C VAL A 52 -44.90 42.15 -18.49
N PRO A 53 -45.24 41.09 -17.76
CA PRO A 53 -46.58 41.01 -17.16
C PRO A 53 -46.56 40.73 -15.65
N ARG A 54 -47.71 40.94 -14.99
CA ARG A 54 -47.82 41.21 -13.54
C ARG A 54 -48.95 40.38 -12.90
N ARG A 55 -48.66 39.79 -11.73
CA ARG A 55 -49.55 39.45 -10.57
C ARG A 55 -50.94 38.76 -10.74
N SER A 56 -51.13 37.71 -9.93
CA SER A 56 -52.10 37.62 -8.81
C SER A 56 -51.54 36.58 -7.79
N THR A 57 -51.47 36.70 -6.47
CA THR A 57 -52.28 37.21 -5.33
C THR A 57 -53.49 36.38 -4.92
N SER A 58 -53.31 35.54 -3.90
CA SER A 58 -54.22 35.44 -2.73
C SER A 58 -53.43 34.98 -1.50
N ALA A 59 -53.90 35.30 -0.30
CA ALA A 59 -53.23 35.03 0.98
C ALA A 59 -54.18 34.35 1.97
N GLY A 60 -53.64 33.62 2.95
CA GLY A 60 -54.39 33.06 4.08
C GLY A 60 -53.49 32.76 5.27
N LYS A 61 -53.75 33.39 6.42
CA LYS A 61 -53.05 33.16 7.70
C LYS A 61 -53.81 32.10 8.52
N GLY A 62 -53.07 31.31 9.30
CA GLY A 62 -53.58 30.43 10.37
C GLY A 62 -52.43 30.09 11.33
N ARG A 63 -52.72 29.83 12.61
CA ARG A 63 -51.74 29.80 13.73
C ARG A 63 -51.88 28.53 14.58
N GLU A 64 -50.90 28.36 15.48
CA GLU A 64 -50.94 27.62 16.77
C GLU A 64 -50.79 26.07 16.78
N ASP A 65 -49.68 25.67 17.42
CA ASP A 65 -49.51 24.64 18.47
C ASP A 65 -49.65 23.12 18.21
N ALA A 66 -49.07 22.33 19.12
CA ALA A 66 -48.66 20.92 19.00
C ALA A 66 -49.39 19.99 20.02
N PRO A 67 -49.08 18.68 20.23
CA PRO A 67 -48.12 17.76 19.58
C PRO A 67 -48.81 16.39 19.17
N PRO A 68 -48.29 15.14 19.32
CA PRO A 68 -48.55 14.07 18.33
C PRO A 68 -49.40 12.87 18.83
N PRO A 69 -49.72 11.89 17.94
CA PRO A 69 -50.00 10.52 18.34
C PRO A 69 -48.91 9.53 17.90
N SER A 70 -48.50 8.67 18.83
CA SER A 70 -47.83 7.41 18.54
C SER A 70 -48.86 6.33 18.18
N CYS A 71 -48.54 5.41 17.28
CA CYS A 71 -49.07 4.04 17.38
C CYS A 71 -48.25 3.01 16.59
N LEU A 72 -48.27 1.78 17.08
CA LEU A 72 -47.55 0.63 16.52
C LEU A 72 -48.31 -0.04 15.37
N SER A 73 -47.59 -0.64 14.42
CA SER A 73 -48.07 -1.89 13.80
C SER A 73 -46.91 -2.88 13.58
N ARG A 74 -46.98 -4.01 14.29
CA ARG A 74 -46.18 -5.21 14.00
C ARG A 74 -47.02 -6.13 13.13
N SER A 75 -46.53 -6.49 11.95
CA SER A 75 -47.14 -7.54 11.12
C SER A 75 -46.34 -8.83 11.23
N ARG A 76 -46.78 -9.75 12.09
CA ARG A 76 -46.37 -11.16 12.07
C ARG A 76 -47.16 -11.87 10.96
N VAL A 77 -46.49 -12.57 10.06
CA VAL A 77 -47.15 -13.61 9.24
C VAL A 77 -46.84 -14.97 9.87
N ARG A 78 -47.90 -15.76 10.13
CA ARG A 78 -47.79 -17.11 10.70
C ARG A 78 -47.53 -18.14 9.61
N LEU A 79 -46.84 -19.22 9.97
CA LEU A 79 -46.83 -20.46 9.20
C LEU A 79 -48.25 -21.05 9.06
N ARG A 80 -48.48 -21.75 7.95
CA ARG A 80 -49.39 -22.89 7.88
C ARG A 80 -48.65 -24.04 7.20
N ALA A 81 -48.78 -25.24 7.77
CA ALA A 81 -48.21 -26.47 7.24
C ALA A 81 -49.34 -27.44 6.89
N SER A 82 -49.21 -28.17 5.78
CA SER A 82 -49.86 -29.47 5.52
C SER A 82 -49.41 -30.03 4.16
N GLY A 83 -49.21 -31.34 4.07
CA GLY A 83 -48.85 -32.04 2.83
C GLY A 83 -47.78 -33.12 3.05
N ALA A 84 -48.21 -34.38 3.21
CA ALA A 84 -47.34 -35.54 3.43
C ALA A 84 -47.41 -36.52 2.24
N PHE A 85 -46.33 -37.25 1.97
CA PHE A 85 -46.21 -38.56 1.29
C PHE A 85 -44.70 -38.81 1.04
N SER A 86 -44.10 -39.99 1.00
CA SER A 86 -44.12 -41.24 1.81
C SER A 86 -43.11 -42.20 1.15
N ALA A 87 -42.21 -42.80 1.94
CA ALA A 87 -41.47 -44.07 1.74
C ALA A 87 -40.59 -44.33 0.48
N GLY A 88 -39.46 -45.03 0.71
CA GLY A 88 -38.53 -45.54 -0.32
C GLY A 88 -37.22 -46.05 0.29
N ASP A 89 -37.14 -47.34 0.56
CA ASP A 89 -36.14 -48.07 1.38
C ASP A 89 -34.66 -47.96 0.96
N ALA A 90 -33.73 -48.15 1.93
CA ALA A 90 -32.91 -49.38 2.01
C ALA A 90 -31.85 -49.36 3.15
N CYS A 91 -31.76 -50.48 3.86
CA CYS A 91 -30.92 -50.77 5.03
C CYS A 91 -29.39 -50.74 4.82
N TYR A 92 -28.63 -50.46 5.88
CA TYR A 92 -27.88 -51.54 6.55
C TYR A 92 -27.62 -51.26 8.06
N SER A 93 -27.42 -52.33 8.82
CA SER A 93 -27.56 -52.40 10.29
C SER A 93 -26.25 -52.42 11.09
N GLY A 94 -26.25 -51.90 12.33
CA GLY A 94 -25.10 -51.98 13.26
C GLY A 94 -25.44 -51.67 14.74
N ARG A 95 -26.14 -52.60 15.40
CA ARG A 95 -26.53 -52.69 16.84
C ARG A 95 -25.71 -51.88 17.89
N MET A 96 -26.36 -51.10 18.76
CA MET A 96 -26.82 -51.42 20.17
C MET A 96 -25.68 -51.53 21.22
N ALA A 97 -25.79 -51.10 22.49
CA ALA A 97 -26.79 -50.26 23.18
C ALA A 97 -26.28 -49.79 24.57
N ALA A 98 -26.90 -48.71 25.07
CA ALA A 98 -27.19 -48.30 26.46
C ALA A 98 -26.36 -48.78 27.69
N GLY A 99 -26.10 -47.84 28.61
CA GLY A 99 -25.72 -48.13 30.01
C GLY A 99 -25.42 -46.87 30.84
N GLU A 100 -26.39 -46.36 31.59
CA GLU A 100 -26.19 -45.34 32.64
C GLU A 100 -25.78 -45.96 34.00
N PRO A 101 -25.28 -45.18 34.98
CA PRO A 101 -24.27 -45.64 35.94
C PRO A 101 -24.80 -46.00 37.35
N PRO A 102 -23.96 -46.59 38.21
CA PRO A 102 -24.18 -46.65 39.66
C PRO A 102 -23.31 -45.66 40.48
N ARG A 103 -23.76 -45.41 41.70
CA ARG A 103 -23.24 -44.44 42.70
C ARG A 103 -21.96 -44.90 43.44
N ALA A 104 -21.31 -43.93 44.08
CA ALA A 104 -20.13 -44.08 44.94
C ALA A 104 -20.38 -44.73 46.31
N MET A 105 -19.34 -45.32 46.91
CA MET A 105 -19.10 -45.28 48.36
C MET A 105 -17.63 -45.57 48.77
N ASN A 106 -17.16 -44.76 49.72
CA ASN A 106 -16.01 -44.86 50.63
C ASN A 106 -15.11 -46.12 50.69
N ARG A 107 -13.79 -45.90 50.83
CA ARG A 107 -13.01 -46.50 51.93
C ARG A 107 -11.80 -45.63 52.35
N LYS A 108 -11.45 -45.69 53.64
CA LYS A 108 -10.32 -45.01 54.30
C LYS A 108 -8.99 -45.77 54.16
N GLU A 109 -7.94 -45.05 54.55
CA GLU A 109 -6.52 -45.41 54.71
C GLU A 109 -6.24 -46.69 55.52
N ASP A 110 -5.07 -47.30 55.26
CA ASP A 110 -4.14 -47.94 56.22
C ASP A 110 -2.77 -48.07 55.50
N GLY A 111 -1.62 -48.20 56.21
CA GLY A 111 -0.29 -47.99 55.59
C GLY A 111 0.90 -48.84 56.08
N ALA A 112 2.11 -48.37 55.72
CA ALA A 112 3.47 -48.76 56.17
C ALA A 112 4.19 -50.04 55.62
N ALA A 113 5.12 -49.82 54.65
CA ALA A 113 6.59 -50.15 54.59
C ALA A 113 7.16 -51.55 55.01
N PRO A 114 8.46 -51.92 54.79
CA PRO A 114 9.63 -51.17 54.23
C PRO A 114 10.68 -51.94 53.32
N ALA A 115 11.70 -51.18 52.85
CA ALA A 115 13.13 -51.56 52.60
C ALA A 115 13.56 -52.36 51.31
N PRO A 116 14.88 -52.44 50.96
CA PRO A 116 15.79 -51.33 50.58
C PRO A 116 16.77 -51.61 49.38
N GLY A 117 17.50 -50.60 48.85
CA GLY A 117 18.67 -50.81 47.96
C GLY A 117 19.19 -49.58 47.15
N SER A 118 20.44 -49.17 47.40
CA SER A 118 21.17 -47.97 46.87
C SER A 118 21.71 -48.11 45.42
N PRO A 119 22.40 -47.11 44.76
CA PRO A 119 22.91 -45.82 45.26
C PRO A 119 22.73 -44.55 44.36
N SER A 120 23.30 -43.45 44.86
CA SER A 120 23.24 -42.06 44.37
C SER A 120 24.03 -41.76 43.07
N GLY A 121 23.54 -40.77 42.30
CA GLY A 121 24.28 -40.08 41.23
C GLY A 121 23.56 -38.77 40.84
N ALA A 122 24.09 -37.62 41.23
CA ALA A 122 23.42 -36.33 41.07
C ALA A 122 23.51 -35.75 39.64
N ALA A 123 22.41 -35.17 39.16
CA ALA A 123 22.37 -34.29 37.98
C ALA A 123 21.94 -32.87 38.41
N PRO A 124 22.44 -31.81 37.76
CA PRO A 124 22.45 -30.46 38.33
C PRO A 124 21.07 -29.77 38.31
N ALA A 125 20.86 -28.89 39.29
CA ALA A 125 19.69 -28.03 39.36
C ALA A 125 19.62 -27.09 38.13
N PRO A 126 18.43 -26.83 37.56
CA PRO A 126 18.26 -25.85 36.49
C PRO A 126 18.65 -24.45 36.99
N ALA A 127 19.44 -23.73 36.18
CA ALA A 127 20.04 -22.46 36.57
C ALA A 127 18.99 -21.40 36.94
N ALA A 128 19.29 -20.63 37.99
CA ALA A 128 18.44 -19.54 38.45
C ALA A 128 18.20 -18.50 37.35
N THR A 129 16.96 -18.07 37.21
CA THR A 129 16.60 -16.87 36.43
C THR A 129 17.37 -15.66 36.97
N PRO A 130 17.97 -14.82 36.12
CA PRO A 130 18.69 -13.64 36.59
C PRO A 130 17.73 -12.66 37.25
N SER A 131 17.96 -12.38 38.54
CA SER A 131 17.26 -11.31 39.27
C SER A 131 17.47 -9.96 38.55
N PRO A 132 16.48 -9.05 38.59
CA PRO A 132 16.61 -7.72 37.99
C PRO A 132 17.80 -6.97 38.61
N VAL A 133 18.56 -6.27 37.76
CA VAL A 133 19.76 -5.53 38.15
C VAL A 133 19.41 -4.45 39.16
N ALA A 134 19.94 -4.58 40.38
CA ALA A 134 19.85 -3.53 41.38
C ALA A 134 20.72 -2.34 40.95
N ILE A 135 20.09 -1.17 40.82
CA ILE A 135 20.80 0.10 40.57
C ILE A 135 21.59 0.45 41.84
N PRO A 136 22.91 0.69 41.77
CA PRO A 136 23.69 1.05 42.95
C PRO A 136 23.25 2.42 43.49
N PRO A 137 23.28 2.65 44.81
CA PRO A 137 22.93 3.94 45.39
C PRO A 137 23.97 4.99 44.99
N THR A 138 23.52 6.12 44.45
CA THR A 138 24.39 7.26 44.18
C THR A 138 24.70 7.97 45.50
N ASP A 139 25.93 7.86 45.99
CA ASP A 139 26.38 8.59 47.17
C ASP A 139 26.34 10.11 46.95
N GLY A 140 25.95 10.85 47.99
CA GLY A 140 26.44 12.22 48.17
C GLY A 140 25.61 13.39 47.64
N GLN A 141 24.28 13.42 47.84
CA GLN A 141 23.60 14.71 48.06
C GLN A 141 22.71 14.66 49.30
N LYS A 142 22.90 15.62 50.21
CA LYS A 142 22.11 15.77 51.44
C LYS A 142 20.67 16.11 51.09
N ALA A 143 19.79 15.11 51.07
CA ALA A 143 18.36 15.34 51.02
C ALA A 143 17.90 15.92 52.37
N GLU A 144 17.64 17.23 52.39
CA GLU A 144 16.92 17.87 53.51
C GLU A 144 15.63 17.10 53.79
N ALA A 145 15.33 16.87 55.08
CA ALA A 145 14.14 16.15 55.52
C ALA A 145 12.86 16.98 55.26
N ARG A 146 12.44 17.07 54.00
CA ARG A 146 11.14 17.63 53.61
C ARG A 146 10.06 16.70 54.13
N GLY A 147 9.26 17.20 55.07
CA GLY A 147 8.13 16.49 55.66
C GLY A 147 7.13 15.98 54.61
N PRO A 148 6.22 15.06 54.99
CA PRO A 148 5.46 14.22 54.07
C PRO A 148 4.74 15.06 53.00
N VAL A 149 5.26 15.01 51.78
CA VAL A 149 4.71 15.74 50.63
C VAL A 149 3.28 15.26 50.43
N LYS A 150 2.30 16.14 50.70
CA LYS A 150 0.88 15.86 50.52
C LYS A 150 0.58 15.72 49.02
N LEU A 151 0.81 14.51 48.48
CA LEU A 151 0.47 14.14 47.11
C LEU A 151 -0.96 14.58 46.81
N THR A 152 -1.13 15.35 45.74
CA THR A 152 -2.45 15.80 45.28
C THR A 152 -3.35 14.61 44.93
N LYS A 153 -4.67 14.80 44.92
CA LYS A 153 -5.63 13.75 44.53
C LYS A 153 -5.31 13.15 43.15
N LYS A 154 -4.79 13.98 42.23
CA LYS A 154 -4.30 13.55 40.89
C LYS A 154 -3.05 12.69 40.98
N GLN A 155 -2.02 13.08 41.76
CA GLN A 155 -0.80 12.28 41.94
C GLN A 155 -1.08 10.96 42.68
N ARG A 156 -1.94 10.95 43.70
CA ARG A 156 -2.36 9.71 44.38
C ARG A 156 -3.12 8.78 43.44
N LYS A 157 -3.97 9.34 42.55
CA LYS A 157 -4.63 8.55 41.51
C LYS A 157 -3.61 7.98 40.53
N LEU A 158 -2.68 8.79 40.01
CA LEU A 158 -1.63 8.32 39.08
C LEU A 158 -0.75 7.21 39.70
N LEU A 159 -0.36 7.34 40.98
CA LEU A 159 0.38 6.28 41.69
C LEU A 159 -0.47 5.01 41.90
N LYS A 160 -1.76 5.16 42.24
CA LYS A 160 -2.67 4.02 42.40
C LYS A 160 -2.94 3.32 41.07
N ASP A 161 -3.09 4.08 39.99
CA ASP A 161 -3.28 3.56 38.63
C ASP A 161 -1.99 2.87 38.14
N ALA A 162 -0.80 3.42 38.45
CA ALA A 162 0.50 2.83 38.10
C ALA A 162 0.83 1.50 38.81
N HIS A 163 0.22 1.24 39.98
CA HIS A 163 0.35 -0.04 40.71
C HIS A 163 -0.92 -0.91 40.61
N ARG A 164 -1.90 -0.55 39.77
CA ARG A 164 -3.10 -1.35 39.53
C ARG A 164 -2.75 -2.56 38.67
N GLN A 165 -3.25 -3.74 39.03
CA GLN A 165 -3.26 -4.87 38.09
C GLN A 165 -4.17 -4.55 36.90
N ILE A 166 -3.74 -4.97 35.71
CA ILE A 166 -4.46 -4.77 34.45
C ILE A 166 -5.77 -5.58 34.51
N ASP A 167 -6.91 -4.95 34.22
CA ASP A 167 -8.20 -5.65 34.26
C ASP A 167 -8.33 -6.66 33.11
N SER A 168 -9.30 -7.57 33.19
CA SER A 168 -9.39 -8.68 32.22
C SER A 168 -9.66 -8.24 30.78
N TRP A 169 -10.22 -7.05 30.54
CA TRP A 169 -10.44 -6.52 29.19
C TRP A 169 -9.25 -5.72 28.67
N GLU A 170 -8.53 -5.00 29.55
CA GLU A 170 -7.23 -4.43 29.21
C GLU A 170 -6.19 -5.53 28.92
N ARG A 171 -6.17 -6.62 29.71
CA ARG A 171 -5.32 -7.81 29.46
C ARG A 171 -5.65 -8.45 28.11
N TYR A 172 -6.93 -8.58 27.76
CA TYR A 172 -7.35 -9.11 26.46
C TYR A 172 -6.81 -8.27 25.30
N ARG A 173 -6.93 -6.94 25.39
CA ARG A 173 -6.39 -6.02 24.36
C ARG A 173 -4.87 -6.16 24.26
N ALA A 174 -4.14 -6.02 25.38
CA ALA A 174 -2.69 -6.12 25.39
C ALA A 174 -2.16 -7.48 24.87
N LEU A 175 -2.84 -8.58 25.18
CA LEU A 175 -2.49 -9.91 24.66
C LEU A 175 -2.83 -10.09 23.17
N THR A 176 -3.85 -9.38 22.67
CA THR A 176 -4.16 -9.33 21.24
C THR A 176 -3.09 -8.52 20.50
N ASP A 177 -2.75 -7.33 21.01
CA ASP A 177 -1.71 -6.46 20.44
C ASP A 177 -0.34 -7.20 20.37
N VAL A 178 0.03 -7.95 21.42
CA VAL A 178 1.24 -8.79 21.45
C VAL A 178 1.19 -9.95 20.45
N LEU A 179 0.01 -10.54 20.23
CA LEU A 179 -0.15 -11.61 19.25
C LEU A 179 -0.04 -11.09 17.82
N ASP A 180 -0.62 -9.93 17.53
CA ASP A 180 -0.53 -9.26 16.24
C ASP A 180 0.93 -8.84 15.94
N GLU A 181 1.65 -8.24 16.90
CA GLU A 181 3.09 -7.95 16.78
C GLU A 181 3.91 -9.24 16.55
N ALA A 182 3.56 -10.35 17.22
CA ALA A 182 4.25 -11.62 17.02
C ALA A 182 3.99 -12.23 15.63
N ILE A 183 2.84 -11.97 15.02
CA ILE A 183 2.54 -12.38 13.64
C ILE A 183 3.35 -11.52 12.65
N ASP A 184 3.38 -10.20 12.84
CA ASP A 184 4.18 -9.27 12.02
C ASP A 184 5.68 -9.65 12.02
N LEU A 185 6.22 -10.09 13.17
CA LEU A 185 7.60 -10.58 13.28
C LEU A 185 7.84 -11.87 12.48
N VAL A 186 6.86 -12.77 12.39
CA VAL A 186 6.96 -13.99 11.56
C VAL A 186 6.99 -13.61 10.08
N ASP A 187 6.08 -12.75 9.64
CA ASP A 187 5.99 -12.31 8.26
C ASP A 187 7.24 -11.51 7.85
N LEU A 188 7.76 -10.64 8.72
CA LEU A 188 9.01 -9.91 8.49
C LEU A 188 10.22 -10.85 8.38
N ALA A 189 10.27 -11.92 9.18
CA ALA A 189 11.32 -12.93 9.09
C ALA A 189 11.27 -13.68 7.74
N ASP A 190 10.07 -14.01 7.25
CA ASP A 190 9.91 -14.71 5.97
C ASP A 190 10.20 -13.81 4.77
N HIS A 191 9.84 -12.52 4.82
CA HIS A 191 10.27 -11.54 3.83
C HIS A 191 11.81 -11.42 3.76
N LYS A 192 12.49 -11.36 4.92
CA LYS A 192 13.96 -11.33 4.99
C LYS A 192 14.61 -12.63 4.49
N ALA A 193 14.01 -13.79 4.76
CA ALA A 193 14.47 -15.07 4.24
C ALA A 193 14.37 -15.14 2.71
N ARG A 194 13.25 -14.70 2.12
CA ARG A 194 13.07 -14.60 0.66
C ARG A 194 14.11 -13.66 0.03
N PHE A 195 14.37 -12.51 0.64
CA PHE A 195 15.38 -11.56 0.14
C PHE A 195 16.79 -12.15 0.13
N ALA A 196 17.20 -12.83 1.21
CA ALA A 196 18.49 -13.53 1.28
C ALA A 196 18.62 -14.64 0.22
N LEU A 197 17.53 -15.37 -0.06
CA LEU A 197 17.48 -16.37 -1.14
C LEU A 197 17.64 -15.74 -2.53
N ILE A 198 17.00 -14.60 -2.81
CA ILE A 198 17.13 -13.91 -4.10
C ILE A 198 18.59 -13.48 -4.35
N ILE A 199 19.26 -12.90 -3.35
CA ILE A 199 20.68 -12.53 -3.45
C ILE A 199 21.54 -13.78 -3.66
N MET A 200 21.30 -14.84 -2.87
CA MET A 200 22.00 -16.12 -3.00
C MET A 200 21.87 -16.69 -4.42
N THR A 201 20.68 -16.69 -5.01
CA THR A 201 20.45 -17.12 -6.40
C THR A 201 21.21 -16.25 -7.39
N ALA A 202 21.21 -14.92 -7.23
CA ALA A 202 21.91 -14.01 -8.13
C ALA A 202 23.44 -14.21 -8.10
N ILE A 203 24.05 -14.32 -6.92
CA ILE A 203 25.50 -14.59 -6.79
C ILE A 203 25.84 -15.95 -7.39
N ASN A 204 25.05 -16.99 -7.08
CA ASN A 204 25.28 -18.33 -7.62
C ASN A 204 25.15 -18.37 -9.15
N ALA A 205 24.22 -17.61 -9.74
CA ALA A 205 24.08 -17.51 -11.20
C ALA A 205 25.30 -16.83 -11.85
N VAL A 206 25.83 -15.76 -11.25
CA VAL A 206 27.06 -15.09 -11.73
C VAL A 206 28.26 -16.04 -11.65
N ILE A 207 28.48 -16.66 -10.49
CA ILE A 207 29.59 -17.60 -10.28
C ILE A 207 29.47 -18.81 -11.22
N PHE A 208 28.27 -19.35 -11.45
CA PHE A 208 28.03 -20.41 -12.42
C PHE A 208 28.32 -19.97 -13.87
N LEU A 209 27.84 -18.79 -14.28
CA LEU A 209 28.08 -18.27 -15.64
C LEU A 209 29.57 -18.02 -15.91
N LEU A 210 30.35 -17.61 -14.91
CA LEU A 210 31.81 -17.50 -15.04
C LEU A 210 32.48 -18.88 -15.08
N GLY A 211 32.11 -19.79 -14.17
CA GLY A 211 32.67 -21.15 -14.13
C GLY A 211 32.35 -21.98 -15.39
N ALA A 212 31.23 -21.72 -16.05
CA ALA A 212 30.84 -22.37 -17.31
C ALA A 212 31.60 -21.84 -18.54
N ARG A 213 32.24 -20.66 -18.46
CA ARG A 213 33.08 -20.13 -19.56
C ARG A 213 34.45 -20.78 -19.55
N THR A 214 34.56 -21.93 -20.23
CA THR A 214 35.82 -22.69 -20.30
C THR A 214 37.00 -21.90 -20.86
N ASP A 215 36.74 -20.87 -21.66
CA ASP A 215 37.78 -20.12 -22.36
C ASP A 215 38.57 -19.23 -21.39
N VAL A 216 37.85 -18.48 -20.52
CA VAL A 216 38.44 -17.70 -19.41
C VAL A 216 39.27 -18.57 -18.45
N ILE A 217 38.98 -19.87 -18.37
CA ILE A 217 39.71 -20.82 -17.51
C ILE A 217 40.96 -21.41 -18.20
N LYS A 218 40.98 -21.49 -19.54
CA LYS A 218 42.12 -21.95 -20.33
C LYS A 218 43.23 -20.90 -20.37
N ASP A 219 42.88 -19.63 -20.42
CA ASP A 219 43.85 -18.52 -20.52
C ASP A 219 44.58 -18.24 -19.18
N LEU A 220 44.17 -18.91 -18.10
CA LEU A 220 44.82 -18.80 -16.78
C LEU A 220 46.08 -19.68 -16.68
N PRO A 221 47.13 -19.22 -15.96
CA PRO A 221 48.37 -19.98 -15.74
C PRO A 221 48.12 -21.35 -15.12
N GLU A 222 48.84 -22.37 -15.61
CA GLU A 222 48.62 -23.78 -15.24
C GLU A 222 48.72 -24.03 -13.73
N GLY A 223 49.61 -23.32 -13.02
CA GLY A 223 49.75 -23.43 -11.57
C GLY A 223 48.59 -22.84 -10.75
N VAL A 224 47.76 -21.95 -11.32
CA VAL A 224 46.63 -21.30 -10.62
C VAL A 224 45.30 -22.00 -10.91
N ARG A 225 45.17 -22.59 -12.11
CA ARG A 225 43.97 -23.31 -12.57
C ARG A 225 43.42 -24.36 -11.58
N PRO A 226 44.22 -25.28 -10.98
CA PRO A 226 43.68 -26.28 -10.05
C PRO A 226 43.15 -25.66 -8.74
N TRP A 227 43.79 -24.59 -8.25
CA TRP A 227 43.35 -23.89 -7.03
C TRP A 227 42.04 -23.14 -7.24
N LEU A 228 41.84 -22.51 -8.39
CA LEU A 228 40.56 -21.90 -8.74
C LEU A 228 39.45 -22.94 -8.87
N VAL A 229 39.69 -24.08 -9.55
CA VAL A 229 38.71 -25.17 -9.67
C VAL A 229 38.34 -25.73 -8.28
N ALA A 230 39.33 -25.98 -7.41
CA ALA A 230 39.08 -26.41 -6.04
C ALA A 230 38.25 -25.37 -5.25
N GLY A 231 38.55 -24.08 -5.43
CA GLY A 231 37.80 -22.97 -4.84
C GLY A 231 36.34 -22.88 -5.34
N PHE A 232 36.09 -23.08 -6.63
CA PHE A 232 34.74 -23.17 -7.21
C PHE A 232 33.96 -24.37 -6.64
N VAL A 233 34.58 -25.55 -6.53
CA VAL A 233 33.95 -26.74 -5.91
C VAL A 233 33.61 -26.47 -4.45
N PHE A 234 34.52 -25.88 -3.67
CA PHE A 234 34.28 -25.52 -2.27
C PHE A 234 33.18 -24.46 -2.12
N TYR A 235 33.11 -23.48 -3.03
CA TYR A 235 32.00 -22.52 -3.11
C TYR A 235 30.66 -23.22 -3.37
N ILE A 236 30.59 -24.14 -4.34
CA ILE A 236 29.35 -24.88 -4.66
C ILE A 236 28.88 -25.72 -3.46
N LEU A 237 29.78 -26.42 -2.77
CA LEU A 237 29.44 -27.18 -1.56
C LEU A 237 28.93 -26.27 -0.44
N THR A 238 29.56 -25.10 -0.25
CA THR A 238 29.12 -24.08 0.72
C THR A 238 27.75 -23.51 0.36
N ALA A 239 27.50 -23.27 -0.92
CA ALA A 239 26.22 -22.78 -1.43
C ALA A 239 25.08 -23.78 -1.23
N LEU A 240 25.33 -25.07 -1.53
CA LEU A 240 24.37 -26.14 -1.27
C LEU A 240 24.07 -26.27 0.23
N TYR A 241 25.09 -26.22 1.10
CA TYR A 241 24.91 -26.26 2.54
C TYR A 241 23.99 -25.14 3.06
N PHE A 242 24.21 -23.89 2.64
CA PHE A 242 23.37 -22.77 3.07
C PHE A 242 22.00 -22.74 2.38
N PHE A 243 21.86 -23.30 1.18
CA PHE A 243 20.56 -23.53 0.54
C PHE A 243 19.69 -24.50 1.37
N PHE A 244 20.26 -25.61 1.85
CA PHE A 244 19.54 -26.50 2.76
C PHE A 244 19.18 -25.84 4.11
N GLN A 245 20.05 -24.97 4.65
CA GLN A 245 19.70 -24.18 5.84
C GLN A 245 18.57 -23.17 5.59
N ALA A 246 18.44 -22.62 4.38
CA ALA A 246 17.34 -21.74 4.00
C ALA A 246 16.01 -22.49 3.85
N ILE A 247 16.03 -23.73 3.35
CA ILE A 247 14.83 -24.58 3.32
C ILE A 247 14.35 -24.86 4.76
N GLU A 248 15.27 -25.13 5.70
CA GLU A 248 14.93 -25.37 7.11
C GLU A 248 14.46 -24.10 7.86
N SER A 249 14.74 -22.88 7.36
CA SER A 249 14.16 -21.64 7.91
C SER A 249 12.73 -21.38 7.42
N LEU A 250 12.41 -21.77 6.17
CA LEU A 250 11.09 -21.67 5.55
C LEU A 250 10.16 -22.85 5.86
N ARG A 251 10.69 -23.94 6.43
CA ARG A 251 9.93 -25.16 6.71
C ARG A 251 8.76 -24.87 7.68
N PRO A 252 7.51 -25.23 7.33
CA PRO A 252 6.38 -25.11 8.24
C PRO A 252 6.61 -25.90 9.52
N ARG A 253 6.54 -25.21 10.68
CA ARG A 253 6.67 -25.84 12.00
C ARG A 253 5.29 -26.30 12.48
N LYS A 254 5.23 -27.47 13.12
CA LYS A 254 3.97 -27.98 13.70
C LYS A 254 3.51 -27.07 14.84
N SER A 255 2.21 -26.80 14.88
CA SER A 255 1.51 -25.87 15.75
C SER A 255 1.24 -26.38 17.17
N GLN A 256 2.17 -27.17 17.76
CA GLN A 256 2.00 -27.76 19.09
C GLN A 256 2.92 -27.13 20.15
N PRO A 257 2.52 -25.98 20.73
CA PRO A 257 3.05 -25.55 22.01
C PRO A 257 2.40 -26.42 23.10
N HIS A 258 3.04 -27.54 23.46
CA HIS A 258 2.68 -28.33 24.65
C HIS A 258 3.05 -27.56 25.95
N VAL A 259 2.43 -26.38 26.12
CA VAL A 259 2.59 -25.54 27.30
C VAL A 259 1.63 -26.08 28.37
N ARG A 260 2.16 -26.88 29.29
CA ARG A 260 1.43 -27.24 30.52
C ARG A 260 1.13 -25.96 31.29
N TYR A 261 -0.12 -25.52 31.25
CA TYR A 261 -0.61 -24.39 32.03
C TYR A 261 -0.71 -24.79 33.51
N GLN A 262 0.38 -24.64 34.24
CA GLN A 262 0.45 -24.79 35.70
C GLN A 262 0.13 -23.46 36.38
N GLY A 263 -1.11 -22.99 36.25
CA GLY A 263 -1.60 -21.82 36.99
C GLY A 263 -1.95 -22.19 38.42
N GLU A 264 -1.45 -21.43 39.41
CA GLU A 264 -1.85 -21.55 40.82
C GLU A 264 -3.29 -21.05 41.06
N SER A 265 -3.81 -20.21 40.16
CA SER A 265 -5.24 -19.88 40.07
C SER A 265 -6.01 -21.11 39.56
N GLY A 266 -6.92 -21.63 40.39
CA GLY A 266 -7.57 -22.92 40.17
C GLY A 266 -8.40 -23.08 38.89
N LEU A 267 -9.05 -24.24 38.78
CA LEU A 267 -9.69 -24.85 37.59
C LEU A 267 -10.60 -23.98 36.70
N GLU A 268 -10.93 -22.75 37.10
CA GLU A 268 -11.88 -21.85 36.41
C GLU A 268 -11.28 -21.01 35.26
N GLU A 269 -9.95 -20.84 35.18
CA GLU A 269 -9.29 -20.03 34.13
C GLU A 269 -8.48 -20.85 33.10
N HIS A 270 -8.69 -22.17 33.02
CA HIS A 270 -8.01 -22.99 32.00
C HIS A 270 -8.40 -22.62 30.56
N PRO A 271 -7.44 -22.71 29.60
CA PRO A 271 -7.72 -22.60 28.17
C PRO A 271 -8.84 -23.54 27.72
N LEU A 272 -9.82 -23.03 26.96
CA LEU A 272 -10.94 -23.82 26.43
C LEU A 272 -10.68 -24.31 25.00
N GLY A 273 -9.53 -24.02 24.39
CA GLY A 273 -9.17 -24.47 23.04
C GLY A 273 -10.11 -23.93 21.95
N VAL A 274 -10.53 -22.66 22.04
CA VAL A 274 -11.40 -22.05 21.01
C VAL A 274 -10.62 -21.34 19.90
N ARG A 275 -9.31 -21.10 20.07
CA ARG A 275 -8.46 -20.43 19.07
C ARG A 275 -7.45 -21.33 18.35
N PHE A 276 -7.09 -22.48 18.92
CA PHE A 276 -6.09 -23.39 18.31
C PHE A 276 -6.74 -24.32 17.29
N TYR A 277 -6.26 -24.31 16.04
CA TYR A 277 -6.83 -25.13 14.96
C TYR A 277 -6.95 -26.62 15.30
N GLU A 278 -5.99 -27.19 16.03
CA GLU A 278 -6.03 -28.60 16.44
C GLU A 278 -7.16 -28.88 17.44
N ASP A 279 -7.39 -27.98 18.40
CA ASP A 279 -8.52 -28.08 19.36
C ASP A 279 -9.87 -27.80 18.67
N ILE A 280 -9.91 -26.87 17.72
CA ILE A 280 -11.11 -26.58 16.91
C ILE A 280 -11.50 -27.82 16.08
N LEU A 281 -10.53 -28.46 15.41
CA LEU A 281 -10.74 -29.66 14.61
C LEU A 281 -11.07 -30.91 15.46
N SER A 282 -10.78 -30.89 16.76
CA SER A 282 -11.18 -31.95 17.70
C SER A 282 -12.68 -31.91 18.09
N ARG A 283 -13.42 -30.88 17.65
CA ARG A 283 -14.81 -30.61 18.06
C ARG A 283 -15.76 -30.63 16.88
N ASP A 284 -17.00 -31.02 17.15
CA ASP A 284 -18.10 -30.72 16.23
C ASP A 284 -18.46 -29.22 16.26
N VAL A 285 -19.17 -28.78 15.22
CA VAL A 285 -19.49 -27.35 15.00
C VAL A 285 -20.39 -26.77 16.11
N GLU A 286 -21.28 -27.56 16.70
CA GLU A 286 -22.19 -27.07 17.75
C GLU A 286 -21.52 -27.09 19.13
N ALA A 287 -20.63 -28.05 19.41
CA ALA A 287 -19.72 -28.00 20.55
C ALA A 287 -18.77 -26.79 20.48
N TYR A 288 -18.22 -26.49 19.30
CA TYR A 288 -17.40 -25.30 19.08
C TYR A 288 -18.21 -23.99 19.27
N ARG A 289 -19.43 -23.91 18.71
CA ARG A 289 -20.34 -22.79 18.95
C ARG A 289 -20.74 -22.66 20.43
N ARG A 290 -20.90 -23.78 21.15
CA ARG A 290 -21.18 -23.78 22.59
C ARG A 290 -20.01 -23.18 23.38
N ALA A 291 -18.78 -23.61 23.10
CA ALA A 291 -17.59 -23.05 23.74
C ALA A 291 -17.50 -21.53 23.55
N TRP A 292 -17.77 -20.99 22.36
CA TRP A 292 -17.81 -19.54 22.12
C TRP A 292 -18.95 -18.78 22.83
N ARG A 293 -20.04 -19.45 23.22
CA ARG A 293 -21.13 -18.84 24.01
C ARG A 293 -20.84 -18.82 25.50
N GLU A 294 -20.04 -19.78 25.99
CA GLU A 294 -19.84 -20.06 27.41
C GLU A 294 -18.45 -19.62 27.94
N ILE A 295 -17.49 -19.34 27.04
CA ILE A 295 -16.14 -18.91 27.39
C ILE A 295 -16.11 -17.61 28.20
N ARG A 296 -15.37 -17.63 29.31
CA ARG A 296 -15.10 -16.46 30.15
C ARG A 296 -13.87 -15.70 29.64
N ILE A 297 -13.85 -14.38 29.84
CA ILE A 297 -12.73 -13.51 29.42
C ILE A 297 -11.38 -13.91 30.05
N GLY A 298 -11.38 -14.50 31.26
CA GLY A 298 -10.16 -15.06 31.89
C GLY A 298 -9.59 -16.26 31.12
N GLN A 299 -10.44 -17.20 30.71
CA GLN A 299 -10.07 -18.37 29.90
C GLN A 299 -9.56 -17.95 28.51
N LEU A 300 -10.19 -16.92 27.91
CA LEU A 300 -9.75 -16.34 26.64
C LEU A 300 -8.38 -15.64 26.77
N ASN A 301 -8.12 -14.97 27.90
CA ASN A 301 -6.79 -14.42 28.21
C ASN A 301 -5.74 -15.53 28.41
N ALA A 302 -6.10 -16.65 29.05
CA ALA A 302 -5.20 -17.80 29.19
C ALA A 302 -4.86 -18.42 27.82
N GLU A 303 -5.83 -18.56 26.92
CA GLU A 303 -5.59 -18.98 25.53
C GLU A 303 -4.66 -18.02 24.78
N LEU A 304 -4.93 -16.71 24.82
CA LEU A 304 -4.08 -15.72 24.17
C LEU A 304 -2.66 -15.69 24.74
N ALA A 305 -2.48 -15.88 26.06
CA ALA A 305 -1.16 -15.95 26.68
C ALA A 305 -0.36 -17.19 26.22
N VAL A 306 -1.01 -18.36 26.12
CA VAL A 306 -0.38 -19.56 25.56
C VAL A 306 -0.05 -19.37 24.08
N GLN A 307 -0.94 -18.75 23.30
CA GLN A 307 -0.75 -18.47 21.88
C GLN A 307 0.41 -17.49 21.64
N ALA A 308 0.49 -16.41 22.42
CA ALA A 308 1.58 -15.44 22.38
C ALA A 308 2.93 -16.07 22.77
N HIS A 309 2.97 -16.90 23.82
CA HIS A 309 4.19 -17.61 24.22
C HIS A 309 4.68 -18.57 23.13
N ALA A 310 3.76 -19.31 22.50
CA ALA A 310 4.07 -20.17 21.36
C ALA A 310 4.66 -19.39 20.18
N MET A 311 4.06 -18.24 19.86
CA MET A 311 4.53 -17.40 18.75
C MET A 311 5.89 -16.76 19.04
N ALA A 312 6.18 -16.42 20.30
CA ALA A 312 7.51 -15.99 20.74
C ALA A 312 8.57 -17.09 20.54
N GLN A 313 8.26 -18.36 20.86
CA GLN A 313 9.17 -19.49 20.60
C GLN A 313 9.41 -19.70 19.09
N ILE A 314 8.35 -19.62 18.27
CA ILE A 314 8.43 -19.73 16.81
C ILE A 314 9.30 -18.59 16.24
N ASN A 315 9.09 -17.35 16.69
CA ASN A 315 9.89 -16.20 16.30
C ASN A 315 11.36 -16.36 16.69
N GLN A 316 11.65 -16.76 17.93
CA GLN A 316 13.02 -17.02 18.38
C GLN A 316 13.72 -18.06 17.48
N ALA A 317 13.03 -19.15 17.13
CA ALA A 317 13.54 -20.16 16.21
C ALA A 317 13.74 -19.64 14.78
N LYS A 318 12.78 -18.88 14.23
CA LYS A 318 12.89 -18.24 12.90
C LYS A 318 14.04 -17.26 12.83
N TYR A 319 14.18 -16.34 13.79
CA TYR A 319 15.28 -15.37 13.83
C TYR A 319 16.65 -16.03 14.04
N ASN A 320 16.74 -17.14 14.78
CA ASN A 320 17.96 -17.94 14.88
C ASN A 320 18.31 -18.65 13.55
N ALA A 321 17.32 -19.12 12.79
CA ALA A 321 17.55 -19.65 11.45
C ALA A 321 17.97 -18.54 10.46
N LEU A 322 17.29 -17.38 10.50
CA LEU A 322 17.62 -16.20 9.70
C LEU A 322 19.05 -15.71 9.96
N ARG A 323 19.50 -15.68 11.22
CA ARG A 323 20.88 -15.31 11.58
C ARG A 323 21.92 -16.26 10.99
N ARG A 324 21.61 -17.57 10.91
CA ARG A 324 22.47 -18.56 10.22
C ARG A 324 22.49 -18.33 8.70
N LEU A 325 21.34 -18.09 8.09
CA LEU A 325 21.21 -17.78 6.66
C LEU A 325 22.02 -16.53 6.27
N TYR A 326 21.92 -15.43 7.03
CA TYR A 326 22.67 -14.21 6.77
C TYR A 326 24.19 -14.37 6.98
N ARG A 327 24.62 -15.15 7.98
CA ARG A 327 26.04 -15.52 8.12
C ARG A 327 26.54 -16.34 6.92
N GLY A 328 25.72 -17.27 6.43
CA GLY A 328 26.04 -18.03 5.22
C GLY A 328 26.16 -17.15 3.98
N LEU A 329 25.24 -16.19 3.82
CA LEU A 329 25.30 -15.20 2.75
C LEU A 329 26.57 -14.34 2.83
N GLN A 330 26.99 -13.90 4.03
CA GLN A 330 28.25 -13.19 4.22
C GLN A 330 29.47 -14.03 3.84
N ILE A 331 29.52 -15.31 4.27
CA ILE A 331 30.59 -16.24 3.91
C ILE A 331 30.65 -16.43 2.39
N MET A 332 29.51 -16.61 1.72
CA MET A 332 29.47 -16.75 0.27
C MET A 332 29.86 -15.47 -0.48
N ILE A 333 29.47 -14.29 0.00
CA ILE A 333 29.92 -13.02 -0.60
C ILE A 333 31.44 -12.92 -0.49
N LEU A 334 32.03 -13.21 0.68
CA LEU A 334 33.50 -13.20 0.86
C LEU A 334 34.19 -14.22 -0.06
N MET A 335 33.67 -15.45 -0.15
CA MET A 335 34.21 -16.49 -1.04
C MET A 335 34.08 -16.11 -2.52
N ALA A 336 32.95 -15.57 -2.95
CA ALA A 336 32.74 -15.09 -4.32
C ALA A 336 33.70 -13.94 -4.63
N THR A 337 33.84 -12.95 -3.74
CA THR A 337 34.79 -11.84 -3.91
C THR A 337 36.24 -12.32 -3.93
N ALA A 338 36.61 -13.32 -3.12
CA ALA A 338 37.95 -13.91 -3.16
C ALA A 338 38.22 -14.65 -4.48
N LEU A 339 37.28 -15.46 -4.96
CA LEU A 339 37.41 -16.16 -6.26
C LEU A 339 37.49 -15.18 -7.43
N LEU A 340 36.65 -14.13 -7.42
CA LEU A 340 36.65 -13.10 -8.45
C LEU A 340 37.92 -12.26 -8.44
N THR A 341 38.44 -11.88 -7.27
CA THR A 341 39.69 -11.10 -7.18
C THR A 341 40.92 -11.95 -7.54
N ILE A 342 41.00 -13.20 -7.10
CA ILE A 342 42.08 -14.13 -7.50
C ILE A 342 42.02 -14.38 -9.03
N GLY A 343 40.83 -14.62 -9.59
CA GLY A 343 40.64 -14.78 -11.03
C GLY A 343 41.04 -13.54 -11.82
N ALA A 344 40.62 -12.34 -11.40
CA ALA A 344 40.96 -11.09 -12.06
C ALA A 344 42.47 -10.76 -11.97
N ILE A 345 43.10 -10.98 -10.82
CA ILE A 345 44.56 -10.79 -10.64
C ILE A 345 45.35 -11.78 -11.49
N ALA A 346 44.91 -13.04 -11.57
CA ALA A 346 45.56 -14.06 -12.39
C ALA A 346 45.41 -13.76 -13.89
N TYR A 347 44.22 -13.34 -14.34
CA TYR A 347 43.96 -12.91 -15.72
C TYR A 347 44.79 -11.67 -16.11
N TRP A 348 44.87 -10.66 -15.21
CA TRP A 348 45.67 -9.46 -15.45
C TRP A 348 47.19 -9.76 -15.50
N ARG A 349 47.67 -10.65 -14.62
CA ARG A 349 49.08 -11.14 -14.65
C ARG A 349 49.41 -12.04 -15.84
N ALA A 350 48.41 -12.65 -16.47
CA ALA A 350 48.59 -13.48 -17.67
C ALA A 350 48.66 -12.67 -18.98
N GLY A 351 48.56 -11.34 -18.93
CA GLY A 351 48.63 -10.47 -20.10
C GLY A 351 47.27 -10.10 -20.71
N GLY A 352 46.15 -10.51 -20.09
CA GLY A 352 44.78 -10.26 -20.58
C GLY A 352 44.32 -8.80 -20.62
N ALA A 353 45.23 -7.84 -20.46
CA ALA A 353 45.01 -6.41 -20.67
C ALA A 353 45.34 -5.95 -22.11
N GLU A 354 46.13 -6.71 -22.88
CA GLU A 354 46.49 -6.35 -24.27
C GLU A 354 45.72 -7.15 -25.33
N GLU A 355 45.25 -8.36 -25.04
CA GLU A 355 44.33 -9.09 -25.92
C GLU A 355 42.89 -8.63 -25.68
N GLY A 356 42.47 -7.67 -26.52
CA GLY A 356 41.23 -6.92 -26.33
C GLY A 356 39.93 -7.74 -26.46
N PHE A 357 38.86 -7.15 -25.92
CA PHE A 357 37.48 -7.63 -26.03
C PHE A 357 36.93 -7.48 -27.47
N GLY A 358 37.50 -8.23 -28.43
CA GLY A 358 37.16 -8.09 -29.85
C GLY A 358 37.69 -9.23 -30.74
N LYS A 359 36.76 -9.88 -31.45
CA LYS A 359 36.93 -11.10 -32.29
C LYS A 359 37.11 -12.35 -31.39
N HIS A 360 36.10 -13.19 -31.17
CA HIS A 360 35.51 -14.06 -32.19
C HIS A 360 34.05 -14.40 -31.86
N GLY A 361 33.19 -14.45 -32.89
CA GLY A 361 31.74 -14.69 -32.70
C GLY A 361 30.89 -14.45 -33.94
N LYS A 362 31.32 -14.89 -35.13
CA LYS A 362 30.47 -14.87 -36.33
C LYS A 362 29.34 -15.91 -36.18
N VAL A 363 28.21 -15.49 -35.63
CA VAL A 363 26.92 -16.18 -35.84
C VAL A 363 26.34 -15.70 -37.17
N LYS A 364 25.89 -16.64 -38.01
CA LYS A 364 25.29 -16.32 -39.32
C LYS A 364 23.99 -15.53 -39.12
N SER A 365 23.89 -14.33 -39.70
CA SER A 365 22.60 -13.68 -39.91
C SER A 365 21.93 -14.27 -41.16
N GLY A 366 20.75 -14.84 -40.98
CA GLY A 366 19.92 -15.37 -42.07
C GLY A 366 18.49 -15.56 -41.59
N GLY A 367 17.58 -14.68 -42.03
CA GLY A 367 16.22 -14.58 -41.49
C GLY A 367 16.19 -13.78 -40.18
N GLY A 368 15.57 -12.60 -40.08
CA GLY A 368 14.70 -11.93 -41.05
C GLY A 368 13.21 -12.04 -40.74
N GLU A 369 12.84 -12.12 -39.46
CA GLU A 369 11.51 -11.71 -38.99
C GLU A 369 11.66 -10.62 -37.93
N GLY A 370 10.77 -9.63 -37.99
CA GLY A 370 10.95 -8.28 -37.47
C GLY A 370 11.50 -8.18 -36.04
N ILE A 371 12.71 -7.62 -35.94
CA ILE A 371 12.95 -6.66 -34.87
C ILE A 371 11.97 -5.52 -35.15
N ALA A 372 10.88 -5.45 -34.39
CA ALA A 372 10.05 -4.27 -34.41
C ALA A 372 10.94 -3.10 -33.98
N GLU A 373 11.20 -2.19 -34.92
CA GLU A 373 11.74 -0.87 -34.62
C GLU A 373 10.92 -0.31 -33.46
N ALA A 374 11.55 -0.15 -32.30
CA ALA A 374 10.85 0.24 -31.08
C ALA A 374 10.14 1.57 -31.37
N ALA A 375 8.81 1.51 -31.49
CA ALA A 375 8.03 2.66 -31.89
C ALA A 375 8.37 3.80 -30.95
N GLN A 376 8.76 4.94 -31.51
CA GLN A 376 9.11 6.11 -30.70
C GLN A 376 7.91 6.41 -29.80
N ALA A 377 8.09 6.23 -28.48
CA ALA A 377 7.02 6.39 -27.52
C ALA A 377 6.34 7.75 -27.77
N PRO A 378 5.00 7.78 -27.88
CA PRO A 378 4.29 8.95 -28.40
C PRO A 378 4.68 10.18 -27.61
N THR A 379 5.35 11.13 -28.27
CA THR A 379 5.97 12.25 -27.58
C THR A 379 4.89 13.10 -26.94
N ARG A 380 4.85 13.12 -25.60
CA ARG A 380 3.79 13.80 -24.84
C ARG A 380 3.63 15.25 -25.31
N ASP A 381 2.41 15.61 -25.66
CA ASP A 381 2.05 17.00 -25.96
C ASP A 381 2.12 17.83 -24.66
N TRP A 382 3.26 18.47 -24.44
CA TRP A 382 3.52 19.32 -23.29
C TRP A 382 2.74 20.64 -23.28
N GLN A 383 2.12 21.04 -24.40
CA GLN A 383 1.25 22.21 -24.47
C GLN A 383 -0.17 21.86 -23.98
N ARG A 384 -0.68 20.68 -24.35
CA ARG A 384 -1.98 20.17 -23.90
C ARG A 384 -1.94 19.52 -22.51
N TYR A 385 -0.85 18.83 -22.20
CA TYR A 385 -0.62 18.10 -20.95
C TYR A 385 0.64 18.62 -20.25
N PRO A 386 0.61 19.82 -19.66
CA PRO A 386 1.78 20.43 -19.06
C PRO A 386 2.35 19.57 -17.92
N ALA A 387 3.64 19.76 -17.63
CA ALA A 387 4.34 19.06 -16.56
C ALA A 387 3.76 19.36 -15.17
N ILE A 388 3.34 20.61 -14.95
CA ILE A 388 2.60 21.06 -13.77
C ILE A 388 1.38 21.82 -14.28
N VAL A 389 0.19 21.51 -13.79
CA VAL A 389 -1.04 22.21 -14.19
C VAL A 389 -1.22 23.46 -13.34
N GLU A 390 -1.15 24.64 -13.93
CA GLU A 390 -1.47 25.90 -13.24
C GLU A 390 -2.89 26.36 -13.61
N ARG A 391 -3.74 26.61 -12.61
CA ARG A 391 -5.14 27.03 -12.78
C ARG A 391 -5.52 28.12 -11.78
N THR A 392 -6.21 29.15 -12.25
CA THR A 392 -6.88 30.13 -11.38
C THR A 392 -8.39 29.88 -11.42
N THR A 393 -9.06 29.91 -10.26
CA THR A 393 -10.51 29.70 -10.18
C THR A 393 -11.13 30.40 -8.97
N SER A 394 -12.37 30.85 -9.10
CA SER A 394 -13.21 31.30 -7.98
C SER A 394 -14.18 30.21 -7.49
N ALA A 395 -14.24 29.06 -8.16
CA ALA A 395 -15.03 27.91 -7.73
C ALA A 395 -14.32 27.15 -6.59
N GLN A 396 -15.10 26.37 -5.82
CA GLN A 396 -14.54 25.50 -4.78
C GLN A 396 -13.58 24.46 -5.40
N VAL A 397 -12.40 24.35 -4.81
CA VAL A 397 -11.38 23.35 -5.13
C VAL A 397 -11.53 22.20 -4.13
N VAL A 398 -11.37 20.96 -4.60
CA VAL A 398 -11.50 19.77 -3.76
C VAL A 398 -10.25 18.90 -3.91
N GLY A 399 -9.50 18.70 -2.84
CA GLY A 399 -8.39 17.76 -2.78
C GLY A 399 -8.84 16.34 -2.43
N LEU A 400 -8.28 15.35 -3.13
CA LEU A 400 -8.48 13.92 -2.92
C LEU A 400 -7.11 13.25 -2.77
N GLY A 401 -6.91 12.57 -1.63
CA GLY A 401 -5.71 11.77 -1.36
C GLY A 401 -5.69 10.43 -2.09
N ASP A 402 -4.71 9.63 -1.72
CA ASP A 402 -4.35 8.34 -2.28
C ASP A 402 -5.55 7.37 -2.26
N VAL A 403 -5.89 6.83 -3.43
CA VAL A 403 -7.08 5.98 -3.60
C VAL A 403 -6.72 4.50 -3.60
N HIS A 404 -5.59 4.12 -4.21
CA HIS A 404 -5.06 2.76 -4.21
C HIS A 404 -6.12 1.68 -4.53
N GLY A 405 -6.76 1.81 -5.69
CA GLY A 405 -7.80 0.87 -6.13
C GLY A 405 -9.02 0.76 -5.19
N ALA A 406 -9.21 1.63 -4.19
CA ALA A 406 -10.32 1.58 -3.25
C ALA A 406 -11.64 2.10 -3.83
N TYR A 407 -12.05 1.59 -5.01
CA TYR A 407 -13.15 2.12 -5.82
C TYR A 407 -14.43 2.39 -5.04
N ASP A 408 -14.90 1.44 -4.23
CA ASP A 408 -16.16 1.62 -3.49
C ASP A 408 -16.07 2.72 -2.42
N ARG A 409 -14.88 2.93 -1.83
CA ARG A 409 -14.62 4.04 -0.90
C ARG A 409 -14.54 5.37 -1.64
N LEU A 410 -13.90 5.40 -2.82
CA LEU A 410 -13.87 6.57 -3.69
C LEU A 410 -15.29 6.98 -4.11
N ILE A 411 -16.11 6.03 -4.58
CA ILE A 411 -17.50 6.27 -4.96
C ILE A 411 -18.31 6.83 -3.78
N ALA A 412 -18.22 6.21 -2.59
CA ALA A 412 -18.90 6.71 -1.41
C ALA A 412 -18.47 8.16 -1.07
N LEU A 413 -17.17 8.44 -1.10
CA LEU A 413 -16.61 9.75 -0.78
C LEU A 413 -17.02 10.83 -1.80
N LEU A 414 -16.99 10.52 -3.10
CA LEU A 414 -17.40 11.44 -4.17
C LEU A 414 -18.92 11.70 -4.15
N LEU A 415 -19.74 10.71 -3.77
CA LEU A 415 -21.18 10.88 -3.54
C LEU A 415 -21.43 11.78 -2.32
N THR A 416 -20.76 11.53 -1.19
CA THR A 416 -20.83 12.36 0.03
C THR A 416 -20.38 13.81 -0.23
N GLY A 417 -19.37 14.02 -1.08
CA GLY A 417 -18.94 15.34 -1.55
C GLY A 417 -19.89 16.04 -2.54
N GLY A 418 -20.91 15.33 -3.05
CA GLY A 418 -21.77 15.81 -4.13
C GLY A 418 -20.99 16.13 -5.41
N LEU A 419 -19.92 15.39 -5.69
CA LEU A 419 -19.08 15.53 -6.88
C LEU A 419 -19.56 14.63 -8.02
N ILE A 420 -20.17 13.49 -7.69
CA ILE A 420 -20.80 12.58 -8.65
C ILE A 420 -22.24 12.28 -8.25
N ARG A 421 -23.00 11.73 -9.19
CA ARG A 421 -24.32 11.14 -8.98
C ARG A 421 -24.44 9.84 -9.75
N LYS A 422 -25.34 8.94 -9.33
CA LYS A 422 -25.68 7.73 -10.08
C LYS A 422 -26.31 8.08 -11.44
N GLY A 423 -26.08 7.21 -12.42
CA GLY A 423 -26.47 7.40 -13.82
C GLY A 423 -25.36 8.09 -14.64
N GLY A 424 -25.48 8.06 -15.97
CA GLY A 424 -24.39 8.37 -16.90
C GLY A 424 -23.90 7.10 -17.60
N GLY A 425 -23.40 7.24 -18.83
CA GLY A 425 -22.81 6.13 -19.59
C GLY A 425 -21.43 5.73 -19.06
N GLY A 426 -20.99 4.50 -19.36
CA GLY A 426 -19.73 3.96 -18.85
C GLY A 426 -19.89 3.44 -17.41
N PRO A 427 -19.06 3.88 -16.43
CA PRO A 427 -18.99 3.29 -15.08
C PRO A 427 -20.20 3.55 -14.16
N GLY A 428 -21.34 4.04 -14.71
CA GLY A 428 -22.60 4.23 -13.99
C GLY A 428 -22.70 5.51 -13.16
N TYR A 429 -21.74 6.43 -13.30
CA TYR A 429 -21.68 7.70 -12.58
C TYR A 429 -21.44 8.89 -13.52
N ALA A 430 -22.04 10.02 -13.18
CA ALA A 430 -21.93 11.29 -13.91
C ALA A 430 -21.46 12.41 -12.97
N TRP A 431 -20.78 13.39 -13.54
CA TRP A 431 -20.33 14.56 -12.79
C TRP A 431 -21.53 15.38 -12.27
N ALA A 432 -21.46 15.71 -10.98
CA ALA A 432 -22.43 16.55 -10.26
C ALA A 432 -21.76 17.75 -9.57
N GLY A 433 -20.43 17.83 -9.57
CA GLY A 433 -19.67 18.90 -8.91
C GLY A 433 -19.84 20.30 -9.54
N GLY A 434 -20.46 20.43 -10.72
CA GLY A 434 -20.63 21.71 -11.41
C GLY A 434 -19.30 22.31 -11.84
N ASN A 435 -19.05 23.58 -11.50
CA ASN A 435 -17.82 24.29 -11.82
C ASN A 435 -16.64 24.00 -10.86
N ARG A 436 -16.79 23.05 -9.92
CA ARG A 436 -15.74 22.68 -8.96
C ARG A 436 -14.53 22.07 -9.65
N VAL A 437 -13.36 22.21 -9.02
CA VAL A 437 -12.11 21.60 -9.47
C VAL A 437 -11.69 20.50 -8.50
N LEU A 438 -11.76 19.24 -8.92
CA LEU A 438 -11.22 18.11 -8.16
C LEU A 438 -9.73 17.95 -8.49
N VAL A 439 -8.89 17.81 -7.47
CA VAL A 439 -7.46 17.54 -7.59
C VAL A 439 -7.13 16.26 -6.80
N SER A 440 -6.81 15.19 -7.52
CA SER A 440 -6.27 13.95 -6.95
C SER A 440 -4.75 14.00 -7.00
N VAL A 441 -4.10 13.70 -5.87
CA VAL A 441 -2.63 13.79 -5.72
C VAL A 441 -1.89 12.49 -6.07
N GLY A 442 -2.45 11.68 -6.97
CA GLY A 442 -1.82 10.42 -7.43
C GLY A 442 -2.18 9.20 -6.59
N ASP A 443 -1.44 8.11 -6.81
CA ASP A 443 -1.60 6.81 -6.15
C ASP A 443 -3.05 6.30 -6.22
N ILE A 444 -3.53 6.18 -7.45
CA ILE A 444 -4.83 5.61 -7.78
C ILE A 444 -4.75 4.11 -8.08
N ILE A 445 -3.55 3.59 -8.41
CA ILE A 445 -3.29 2.16 -8.67
C ILE A 445 -2.58 1.44 -7.51
N ASN A 446 -2.58 0.10 -7.54
CA ASN A 446 -2.01 -0.81 -6.51
C ASN A 446 -2.65 -0.68 -5.11
N LYS A 447 -2.28 -1.59 -4.20
CA LYS A 447 -2.78 -1.76 -2.82
C LYS A 447 -4.30 -1.96 -2.71
N GLY A 448 -4.95 -2.35 -3.80
CA GLY A 448 -6.39 -2.58 -3.94
C GLY A 448 -6.72 -3.30 -5.26
N ASP A 449 -7.95 -3.80 -5.40
CA ASP A 449 -8.36 -4.78 -6.41
C ASP A 449 -9.23 -4.22 -7.55
N ARG A 450 -9.39 -2.89 -7.61
CA ARG A 450 -10.30 -2.17 -8.52
C ARG A 450 -9.66 -0.93 -9.17
N ALA A 451 -8.34 -0.93 -9.39
CA ALA A 451 -7.62 0.24 -9.91
C ALA A 451 -8.02 0.62 -11.34
N ILE A 452 -8.35 -0.37 -12.20
CA ILE A 452 -8.84 -0.11 -13.56
C ILE A 452 -10.18 0.62 -13.51
N ASP A 453 -11.08 0.24 -12.60
CA ASP A 453 -12.38 0.90 -12.46
C ASP A 453 -12.23 2.33 -11.91
N VAL A 454 -11.22 2.59 -11.06
CA VAL A 454 -10.87 3.97 -10.63
C VAL A 454 -10.40 4.80 -11.84
N ILE A 455 -9.57 4.24 -12.71
CA ILE A 455 -9.12 4.91 -13.94
C ILE A 455 -10.31 5.15 -14.89
N ASP A 456 -11.18 4.17 -15.11
CA ASP A 456 -12.36 4.29 -15.96
C ASP A 456 -13.33 5.37 -15.45
N LEU A 457 -13.52 5.46 -14.13
CA LEU A 457 -14.30 6.52 -13.49
C LEU A 457 -13.69 7.90 -13.74
N LEU A 458 -12.39 8.08 -13.49
CA LEU A 458 -11.73 9.38 -13.66
C LEU A 458 -11.71 9.80 -15.14
N ARG A 459 -11.40 8.87 -16.06
CA ARG A 459 -11.46 9.09 -17.52
C ARG A 459 -12.86 9.49 -18.00
N ALA A 460 -13.91 8.88 -17.46
CA ALA A 460 -15.29 9.20 -17.81
C ALA A 460 -15.73 10.57 -17.24
N LEU A 461 -15.27 10.95 -16.06
CA LEU A 461 -15.68 12.18 -15.38
C LEU A 461 -14.89 13.43 -15.82
N GLU A 462 -13.61 13.29 -16.20
CA GLU A 462 -12.75 14.39 -16.68
C GLU A 462 -13.43 15.31 -17.72
N PRO A 463 -13.93 14.81 -18.86
CA PRO A 463 -14.59 15.65 -19.86
C PRO A 463 -15.94 16.20 -19.39
N GLN A 464 -16.67 15.48 -18.53
CA GLN A 464 -17.94 15.96 -17.96
C GLN A 464 -17.72 17.15 -17.02
N ALA A 465 -16.68 17.09 -16.19
CA ALA A 465 -16.30 18.16 -15.30
C ALA A 465 -15.83 19.41 -16.08
N GLN A 466 -15.06 19.22 -17.14
CA GLN A 466 -14.66 20.30 -18.04
C GLN A 466 -15.87 20.94 -18.75
N ALA A 467 -16.80 20.14 -19.26
CA ALA A 467 -18.03 20.62 -19.90
C ALA A 467 -18.95 21.40 -18.94
N ALA A 468 -18.93 21.08 -17.64
CA ALA A 468 -19.63 21.81 -16.60
C ALA A 468 -18.91 23.09 -16.12
N GLY A 469 -17.80 23.49 -16.76
CA GLY A 469 -16.97 24.64 -16.39
C GLY A 469 -16.00 24.38 -15.23
N GLY A 470 -15.97 23.16 -14.70
CA GLY A 470 -15.10 22.71 -13.61
C GLY A 470 -13.84 22.02 -14.13
N GLY A 471 -13.46 20.92 -13.51
CA GLY A 471 -12.44 20.01 -14.03
C GLY A 471 -11.98 18.99 -13.00
N ILE A 472 -11.30 17.97 -13.49
CA ILE A 472 -10.58 16.98 -12.67
C ILE A 472 -9.11 17.06 -13.10
N ILE A 473 -8.22 17.14 -12.11
CA ILE A 473 -6.78 17.09 -12.29
C ILE A 473 -6.30 15.90 -11.46
N VAL A 474 -5.68 14.91 -12.10
CA VAL A 474 -5.06 13.76 -11.41
C VAL A 474 -3.56 13.89 -11.64
N THR A 475 -2.77 14.08 -10.59
CA THR A 475 -1.30 14.06 -10.71
C THR A 475 -0.78 12.62 -10.73
N LEU A 476 0.50 12.44 -11.04
CA LEU A 476 1.21 11.20 -10.73
C LEU A 476 1.38 11.05 -9.22
N GLY A 477 1.27 9.82 -8.73
CA GLY A 477 1.92 9.36 -7.50
C GLY A 477 3.14 8.50 -7.82
N ASN A 478 3.82 7.98 -6.79
CA ASN A 478 4.97 7.11 -7.04
C ASN A 478 4.54 5.77 -7.64
N HIS A 479 3.38 5.23 -7.29
CA HIS A 479 2.95 3.94 -7.84
C HIS A 479 2.70 3.99 -9.36
N GLU A 480 2.20 5.10 -9.90
CA GLU A 480 2.10 5.28 -11.35
C GLU A 480 3.49 5.46 -12.01
N ALA A 481 4.39 6.25 -11.42
CA ALA A 481 5.74 6.45 -11.93
C ALA A 481 6.56 5.14 -11.91
N GLU A 482 6.47 4.38 -10.83
CA GLU A 482 7.07 3.05 -10.74
C GLU A 482 6.48 2.11 -11.78
N PHE A 483 5.15 2.02 -11.94
CA PHE A 483 4.52 1.14 -12.92
C PHE A 483 5.02 1.39 -14.35
N MET A 484 5.07 2.66 -14.78
CA MET A 484 5.64 3.05 -16.08
C MET A 484 7.15 2.75 -16.18
N GLY A 485 7.85 2.68 -15.06
CA GLY A 485 9.24 2.26 -14.98
C GLY A 485 9.49 0.76 -15.14
N LYS A 486 8.47 -0.11 -15.09
CA LYS A 486 8.59 -1.59 -15.13
C LYS A 486 9.64 -2.17 -14.14
N PRO A 487 9.62 -1.87 -12.83
CA PRO A 487 10.45 -2.56 -11.84
C PRO A 487 10.00 -4.02 -11.67
N GLY A 488 10.80 -4.80 -10.95
CA GLY A 488 10.61 -6.25 -10.82
C GLY A 488 9.34 -6.66 -10.05
N LYS A 489 9.05 -7.96 -10.12
CA LYS A 489 7.81 -8.72 -9.79
C LYS A 489 7.04 -8.47 -8.46
N ASN A 490 7.37 -7.45 -7.66
CA ASN A 490 6.90 -7.37 -6.27
C ASN A 490 6.06 -6.13 -5.92
N LYS A 491 6.31 -4.94 -6.48
CA LYS A 491 5.65 -3.70 -6.03
C LYS A 491 4.35 -3.36 -6.80
N GLN A 492 4.17 -3.87 -8.02
CA GLN A 492 3.04 -3.54 -8.91
C GLN A 492 2.34 -4.80 -9.46
N GLU A 493 2.64 -5.98 -8.89
CA GLU A 493 2.08 -7.26 -9.33
C GLU A 493 0.55 -7.26 -9.26
N GLU A 494 -0.03 -6.55 -8.29
CA GLU A 494 -1.48 -6.39 -8.13
C GLU A 494 -2.12 -5.72 -9.35
N PHE A 495 -1.64 -4.53 -9.75
CA PHE A 495 -2.19 -3.82 -10.92
C PHE A 495 -1.86 -4.53 -12.23
N ARG A 496 -0.67 -5.15 -12.36
CA ARG A 496 -0.35 -6.01 -13.51
C ARG A 496 -1.33 -7.18 -13.63
N THR A 497 -1.60 -7.86 -12.52
CA THR A 497 -2.58 -8.95 -12.46
C THR A 497 -4.01 -8.46 -12.78
N GLU A 498 -4.39 -7.24 -12.37
CA GLU A 498 -5.69 -6.67 -12.71
C GLU A 498 -5.83 -6.40 -14.22
N LEU A 499 -4.76 -5.87 -14.84
CA LEU A 499 -4.68 -5.65 -16.29
C LEU A 499 -4.76 -6.97 -17.06
N GLU A 500 -3.99 -7.98 -16.66
CA GLU A 500 -4.01 -9.31 -17.27
C GLU A 500 -5.39 -9.97 -17.17
N LYS A 501 -6.09 -9.85 -16.03
CA LYS A 501 -7.48 -10.30 -15.85
C LYS A 501 -8.48 -9.59 -16.77
N ARG A 502 -8.20 -8.36 -17.19
CA ARG A 502 -8.98 -7.62 -18.21
C ARG A 502 -8.52 -7.91 -19.65
N GLY A 503 -7.55 -8.79 -19.85
CA GLY A 503 -6.98 -9.10 -21.17
C GLY A 503 -6.07 -7.99 -21.72
N LEU A 504 -5.57 -7.11 -20.86
CA LEU A 504 -4.64 -6.04 -21.21
C LEU A 504 -3.21 -6.48 -20.90
N ASP A 505 -2.31 -6.26 -21.86
CA ASP A 505 -0.87 -6.46 -21.69
C ASP A 505 -0.30 -5.36 -20.77
N PRO A 506 0.20 -5.67 -19.56
CA PRO A 506 0.64 -4.64 -18.62
C PRO A 506 1.88 -3.90 -19.10
N ASP A 507 2.72 -4.52 -19.93
CA ASP A 507 3.93 -3.86 -20.43
C ASP A 507 3.57 -2.84 -21.51
N LYS A 508 2.58 -3.12 -22.36
CA LYS A 508 2.03 -2.14 -23.31
C LYS A 508 1.28 -0.99 -22.62
N VAL A 509 0.62 -1.27 -21.50
CA VAL A 509 0.02 -0.22 -20.66
C VAL A 509 1.12 0.65 -20.02
N ALA A 510 2.21 0.04 -19.53
CA ALA A 510 3.35 0.76 -18.98
C ALA A 510 4.13 1.58 -20.03
N ASP A 511 4.24 1.10 -21.27
CA ASP A 511 4.89 1.81 -22.39
C ASP A 511 4.05 2.94 -22.98
N GLY A 512 2.76 3.05 -22.63
CA GLY A 512 1.87 4.06 -23.18
C GLY A 512 1.23 3.69 -24.52
N GLU A 513 1.26 2.42 -24.93
CA GLU A 513 0.68 1.95 -26.20
C GLU A 513 -0.86 1.83 -26.14
N THR A 514 -1.43 1.53 -24.98
CA THR A 514 -2.89 1.40 -24.78
C THR A 514 -3.52 2.71 -24.32
N ASP A 515 -4.84 2.88 -24.48
CA ASP A 515 -5.55 4.08 -23.99
C ASP A 515 -5.34 4.35 -22.49
N TYR A 516 -5.22 3.30 -21.67
CA TYR A 516 -4.90 3.41 -20.25
C TYR A 516 -3.47 3.94 -20.05
N GLY A 517 -2.52 3.38 -20.80
CA GLY A 517 -1.13 3.83 -20.79
C GLY A 517 -0.99 5.28 -21.24
N GLN A 518 -1.61 5.66 -22.36
CA GLN A 518 -1.63 7.05 -22.86
C GLN A 518 -2.18 8.02 -21.81
N TRP A 519 -3.27 7.65 -21.12
CA TRP A 519 -3.85 8.48 -20.07
C TRP A 519 -2.95 8.61 -18.83
N LEU A 520 -2.25 7.54 -18.43
CA LEU A 520 -1.24 7.55 -17.36
C LEU A 520 -0.02 8.42 -17.73
N HIS A 521 0.51 8.25 -18.95
CA HIS A 521 1.64 9.06 -19.47
C HIS A 521 1.30 10.54 -19.62
N GLN A 522 0.01 10.91 -19.63
CA GLN A 522 -0.49 12.29 -19.69
C GLN A 522 -0.66 12.96 -18.30
N ARG A 523 -0.50 12.25 -17.19
CA ARG A 523 -0.68 12.83 -15.83
C ARG A 523 0.43 13.86 -15.51
N PRO A 524 0.13 15.07 -15.03
CA PRO A 524 1.14 16.02 -14.55
C PRO A 524 1.84 15.53 -13.28
N LEU A 525 3.02 16.07 -13.00
CA LEU A 525 3.77 15.84 -11.76
C LEU A 525 3.08 16.46 -10.53
N ALA A 526 2.50 17.64 -10.72
CA ALA A 526 1.87 18.44 -9.67
C ALA A 526 0.81 19.39 -10.28
N ALA A 527 0.03 20.04 -9.43
CA ALA A 527 -0.91 21.08 -9.86
C ALA A 527 -0.88 22.27 -8.90
N LYS A 528 -0.90 23.49 -9.43
CA LYS A 528 -1.10 24.71 -8.65
C LYS A 528 -2.48 25.28 -8.96
N VAL A 529 -3.34 25.36 -7.95
CA VAL A 529 -4.67 25.97 -8.08
C VAL A 529 -4.74 27.18 -7.14
N ASN A 530 -4.82 28.39 -7.70
CA ASN A 530 -4.65 29.64 -6.95
C ASN A 530 -3.31 29.65 -6.17
N SER A 531 -3.36 29.86 -4.85
CA SER A 531 -2.25 29.84 -3.87
C SER A 531 -1.88 28.44 -3.38
N TRP A 532 -2.55 27.39 -3.85
CA TRP A 532 -2.44 26.02 -3.34
C TRP A 532 -1.66 25.12 -4.30
N PHE A 533 -0.57 24.52 -3.84
CA PHE A 533 0.27 23.59 -4.59
C PHE A 533 -0.01 22.15 -4.16
N PHE A 534 -0.54 21.34 -5.08
CA PHE A 534 -0.91 19.94 -4.90
C PHE A 534 0.16 19.06 -5.56
N CYS A 535 0.69 18.12 -4.79
CA CYS A 535 1.71 17.16 -5.21
C CYS A 535 1.56 15.87 -4.41
N HIS A 536 2.17 14.77 -4.84
CA HIS A 536 1.96 13.48 -4.19
C HIS A 536 2.62 13.38 -2.80
N ALA A 537 3.96 13.42 -2.70
CA ALA A 537 4.65 13.33 -1.41
C ALA A 537 5.07 14.70 -0.84
N GLY A 538 5.43 15.65 -1.71
CA GLY A 538 6.01 16.94 -1.32
C GLY A 538 7.54 16.93 -1.31
N GLU A 539 8.19 17.92 -0.68
CA GLU A 539 9.62 18.23 -0.83
C GLU A 539 10.01 18.62 -2.28
N THR A 540 10.16 19.92 -2.53
CA THR A 540 10.57 20.45 -3.85
C THR A 540 12.04 20.81 -3.95
N GLY A 541 12.78 20.79 -2.83
CA GLY A 541 14.15 21.26 -2.73
C GLY A 541 14.28 22.78 -2.95
N GLY A 542 13.21 23.55 -2.74
CA GLY A 542 13.13 24.97 -3.08
C GLY A 542 13.08 25.28 -4.58
N GLN A 543 12.88 24.27 -5.43
CA GLN A 543 12.83 24.48 -6.87
C GLN A 543 11.56 25.24 -7.29
N THR A 544 11.71 26.07 -8.32
CA THR A 544 10.58 26.72 -8.97
C THR A 544 9.76 25.76 -9.82
N ILE A 545 8.48 26.08 -10.04
CA ILE A 545 7.59 25.35 -10.96
C ILE A 545 8.25 25.16 -12.33
N ALA A 546 8.97 26.16 -12.85
CA ALA A 546 9.68 26.06 -14.12
C ALA A 546 10.80 24.99 -14.08
N GLN A 547 11.62 24.96 -13.02
CA GLN A 547 12.69 23.98 -12.85
C GLN A 547 12.16 22.56 -12.65
N LEU A 548 11.12 22.38 -11.83
CA LEU A 548 10.44 21.09 -11.66
C LEU A 548 9.86 20.61 -13.00
N ALA A 549 9.19 21.50 -13.73
CA ALA A 549 8.60 21.21 -15.03
C ALA A 549 9.65 20.86 -16.10
N ASP A 550 10.78 21.56 -16.15
CA ASP A 550 11.89 21.25 -17.05
C ASP A 550 12.56 19.91 -16.73
N THR A 551 12.78 19.62 -15.46
CA THR A 551 13.35 18.34 -15.02
C THR A 551 12.40 17.20 -15.34
N PHE A 552 11.10 17.34 -15.06
CA PHE A 552 10.08 16.36 -15.44
C PHE A 552 10.02 16.12 -16.95
N ARG A 553 9.98 17.19 -17.76
CA ARG A 553 10.02 17.09 -19.23
C ARG A 553 11.21 16.28 -19.71
N LYS A 554 12.43 16.58 -19.22
CA LYS A 554 13.66 15.88 -19.60
C LYS A 554 13.62 14.41 -19.18
N THR A 555 13.14 14.12 -17.98
CA THR A 555 13.02 12.76 -17.43
C THR A 555 12.03 11.91 -18.22
N VAL A 556 10.82 12.41 -18.47
CA VAL A 556 9.76 11.69 -19.19
C VAL A 556 10.11 11.52 -20.68
N ASN A 557 10.62 12.56 -21.35
CA ASN A 557 11.06 12.45 -22.75
C ASN A 557 12.22 11.46 -22.95
N ALA A 558 12.99 11.18 -21.88
CA ALA A 558 14.05 10.17 -21.88
C ALA A 558 13.58 8.78 -21.35
N ALA A 559 12.27 8.60 -21.13
CA ALA A 559 11.66 7.41 -20.52
C ALA A 559 12.27 7.00 -19.14
N LYS A 560 12.85 7.96 -18.40
CA LYS A 560 13.56 7.72 -17.13
C LYS A 560 12.61 7.71 -15.92
N TRP A 561 11.53 6.94 -16.01
CA TRP A 561 10.54 6.76 -14.95
C TRP A 561 11.15 6.30 -13.62
N LYS A 562 12.23 5.50 -13.66
CA LYS A 562 13.02 5.05 -12.50
C LYS A 562 14.09 6.04 -11.99
N SER A 563 14.06 7.31 -12.39
CA SER A 563 15.07 8.28 -11.94
C SER A 563 14.87 8.70 -10.48
N ASP A 564 15.97 9.08 -9.81
CA ASP A 564 15.93 9.60 -8.43
C ASP A 564 15.01 10.83 -8.28
N PHE A 565 14.77 11.57 -9.37
CA PHE A 565 13.82 12.68 -9.40
C PHE A 565 12.35 12.24 -9.23
N LEU A 566 12.01 11.01 -9.64
CA LEU A 566 10.64 10.47 -9.59
C LEU A 566 10.45 9.39 -8.52
N ILE A 567 11.46 8.60 -8.20
CA ILE A 567 11.35 7.48 -7.24
C ILE A 567 12.52 7.42 -6.23
N GLY A 568 13.33 8.47 -6.14
CA GLY A 568 14.38 8.61 -5.12
C GLY A 568 13.81 9.10 -3.78
N PRO A 569 14.49 8.88 -2.65
CA PRO A 569 13.96 9.15 -1.30
C PRO A 569 13.70 10.64 -0.98
N ASN A 570 14.16 11.55 -1.84
CA ASN A 570 13.89 13.00 -1.76
C ASN A 570 13.10 13.48 -3.00
N SER A 571 12.40 12.57 -3.69
CA SER A 571 11.54 12.91 -4.84
C SER A 571 10.23 13.53 -4.37
N ILE A 572 9.68 14.43 -5.18
CA ILE A 572 8.32 14.97 -5.00
C ILE A 572 7.21 13.90 -4.94
N LEU A 573 7.51 12.64 -5.30
CA LEU A 573 6.62 11.49 -5.23
C LEU A 573 6.97 10.47 -4.11
N GLU A 574 8.14 10.53 -3.46
CA GLU A 574 8.55 9.53 -2.43
C GLU A 574 9.10 10.17 -1.13
N ALA A 575 9.17 11.51 -1.06
CA ALA A 575 9.75 12.18 0.10
C ALA A 575 8.85 12.08 1.33
N GLU A 576 9.25 11.26 2.28
CA GLU A 576 8.66 11.25 3.63
C GLU A 576 9.33 12.29 4.56
N LYS A 577 8.65 12.62 5.66
CA LYS A 577 9.21 13.31 6.85
C LYS A 577 9.75 14.73 6.65
N TRP A 578 9.92 15.25 5.43
CA TRP A 578 10.29 16.65 5.14
C TRP A 578 9.38 17.64 5.87
N TRP A 579 8.09 17.31 5.98
CA TRP A 579 7.05 18.04 6.72
C TRP A 579 7.31 18.20 8.23
N ARG A 580 8.38 17.62 8.77
CA ARG A 580 8.84 17.83 10.16
C ARG A 580 9.71 19.08 10.31
N ASP A 581 10.31 19.57 9.23
CA ASP A 581 11.12 20.79 9.23
C ASP A 581 10.36 21.97 8.62
N GLY A 582 10.06 22.97 9.46
CA GLY A 582 9.42 24.21 9.01
C GLY A 582 10.28 25.04 8.06
N ALA A 583 11.61 24.91 8.11
CA ALA A 583 12.50 25.61 7.17
C ALA A 583 12.43 25.01 5.76
N ALA A 584 12.42 23.68 5.65
CA ALA A 584 12.14 22.98 4.39
C ALA A 584 10.78 23.38 3.78
N VAL A 585 9.71 23.35 4.58
CA VAL A 585 8.37 23.81 4.18
C VAL A 585 8.39 25.24 3.63
N ASN A 586 9.02 26.18 4.33
CA ASN A 586 9.08 27.58 3.89
C ASN A 586 9.90 27.77 2.61
N ARG A 587 11.02 27.04 2.46
CA ARG A 587 11.87 27.03 1.27
C ARG A 587 11.07 26.58 0.04
N ASP A 588 10.31 25.51 0.18
CA ASP A 588 9.56 24.93 -0.93
C ASP A 588 8.39 25.81 -1.37
N LEU A 589 7.63 26.35 -0.41
CA LEU A 589 6.57 27.34 -0.66
C LEU A 589 7.09 28.56 -1.42
N ALA A 590 8.27 29.07 -1.03
CA ALA A 590 8.93 30.17 -1.73
C ALA A 590 9.34 29.79 -3.17
N GLY A 591 9.83 28.56 -3.38
CA GLY A 591 10.16 28.02 -4.71
C GLY A 591 8.94 27.96 -5.64
N VAL A 592 7.86 27.29 -5.23
CA VAL A 592 6.64 27.15 -6.04
C VAL A 592 5.72 28.38 -6.02
N LYS A 593 6.06 29.39 -5.21
CA LYS A 593 5.29 30.63 -4.99
C LYS A 593 3.85 30.35 -4.58
N ALA A 594 3.68 29.49 -3.58
CA ALA A 594 2.40 29.09 -3.02
C ALA A 594 2.33 29.46 -1.53
N ALA A 595 1.11 29.57 -0.99
CA ALA A 595 0.87 29.74 0.44
C ALA A 595 0.67 28.39 1.16
N HIS A 596 0.25 27.37 0.40
CA HIS A 596 -0.11 26.04 0.92
C HIS A 596 0.47 24.93 0.05
N ILE A 597 1.07 23.90 0.66
CA ILE A 597 1.35 22.61 0.00
C ILE A 597 0.34 21.57 0.49
N VAL A 598 -0.27 20.84 -0.44
CA VAL A 598 -1.22 19.75 -0.19
C VAL A 598 -0.60 18.45 -0.69
N PHE A 599 -0.48 17.46 0.19
CA PHE A 599 0.22 16.19 -0.09
C PHE A 599 -0.50 14.95 0.45
N GLY A 600 -0.26 13.81 -0.21
CA GLY A 600 -0.71 12.46 0.12
C GLY A 600 0.46 11.59 0.62
N HIS A 601 0.61 10.38 0.05
CA HIS A 601 1.75 9.44 0.18
C HIS A 601 2.04 8.85 1.57
N ASP A 602 2.05 9.67 2.63
CA ASP A 602 2.37 9.29 4.01
C ASP A 602 1.09 9.26 4.88
N PRO A 603 0.35 8.14 4.94
CA PRO A 603 -0.83 8.01 5.81
C PRO A 603 -0.48 8.00 7.30
N GLY A 604 0.81 7.90 7.62
CA GLY A 604 1.37 7.98 8.97
C GLY A 604 1.76 9.41 9.39
N ALA A 605 1.77 10.38 8.47
CA ALA A 605 2.04 11.78 8.78
C ALA A 605 0.97 12.34 9.71
N PHE A 606 1.35 13.20 10.65
CA PHE A 606 0.43 13.84 11.62
C PHE A 606 -0.42 12.79 12.39
N THR A 607 -1.74 12.96 12.51
CA THR A 607 -2.63 11.97 13.13
C THR A 607 -3.24 11.01 12.10
N LYS A 608 -2.93 9.72 12.22
CA LYS A 608 -3.48 8.64 11.39
C LYS A 608 -5.00 8.76 11.21
N GLY A 609 -5.48 8.63 9.97
CA GLY A 609 -6.91 8.62 9.65
C GLY A 609 -7.61 9.99 9.61
N LYS A 610 -6.92 11.10 9.95
CA LYS A 610 -7.48 12.45 9.94
C LYS A 610 -6.82 13.35 8.91
N LEU A 611 -7.60 14.18 8.23
CA LEU A 611 -7.09 15.25 7.38
C LEU A 611 -6.69 16.43 8.28
N GLU A 612 -5.43 16.84 8.26
CA GLU A 612 -4.88 17.83 9.20
C GLU A 612 -3.91 18.80 8.50
N GLN A 613 -3.73 19.99 9.10
CA GLN A 613 -2.77 21.00 8.67
C GLN A 613 -1.64 21.19 9.69
N ARG A 614 -0.51 21.74 9.25
CA ARG A 614 0.56 22.24 10.12
C ARG A 614 1.10 23.59 9.66
N PHE A 615 1.84 24.22 10.58
CA PHE A 615 2.52 25.51 10.39
C PHE A 615 1.55 26.59 9.88
N GLU A 616 0.43 26.76 10.61
CA GLU A 616 -0.57 27.81 10.35
C GLU A 616 -1.20 27.70 8.95
N GLY A 617 -1.42 26.47 8.48
CA GLY A 617 -1.96 26.17 7.15
C GLY A 617 -0.93 26.09 6.03
N ARG A 618 0.37 26.25 6.28
CA ARG A 618 1.40 26.12 5.22
C ARG A 618 1.44 24.73 4.57
N ILE A 619 1.06 23.68 5.29
CA ILE A 619 0.92 22.33 4.72
C ILE A 619 -0.37 21.63 5.17
N PHE A 620 -0.95 20.81 4.28
CA PHE A 620 -2.12 19.97 4.52
C PHE A 620 -1.84 18.53 4.04
N ARG A 621 -2.10 17.53 4.89
CA ARG A 621 -1.97 16.11 4.52
C ARG A 621 -3.33 15.50 4.26
N ILE A 622 -3.53 14.98 3.05
CA ILE A 622 -4.83 14.51 2.54
C ILE A 622 -4.91 13.01 2.28
N ASP A 623 -3.81 12.26 2.27
CA ASP A 623 -3.89 10.81 2.44
C ASP A 623 -4.30 10.50 3.88
N VAL A 624 -5.51 9.99 4.06
CA VAL A 624 -6.06 9.59 5.37
C VAL A 624 -6.08 8.07 5.55
N GLY A 625 -5.25 7.33 4.81
CA GLY A 625 -5.16 5.88 4.88
C GLY A 625 -6.46 5.19 4.47
N MET A 626 -7.08 5.64 3.37
CA MET A 626 -8.32 5.04 2.88
C MET A 626 -8.12 3.73 2.11
N THR A 627 -6.90 3.49 1.64
CA THR A 627 -6.34 2.25 1.09
C THR A 627 -6.72 1.01 1.93
N PRO A 628 -7.23 -0.09 1.36
CA PRO A 628 -7.76 -1.22 2.15
C PRO A 628 -6.76 -1.91 3.09
N PRO A 629 -5.46 -2.09 2.74
CA PRO A 629 -4.44 -2.55 3.68
C PRO A 629 -4.11 -1.58 4.83
N VAL A 630 -4.25 -0.27 4.62
CA VAL A 630 -3.91 0.75 5.64
C VAL A 630 -5.10 1.00 6.57
N ASN A 631 -6.28 1.24 5.98
CA ASN A 631 -7.59 1.28 6.64
C ASN A 631 -7.70 2.20 7.88
N TYR A 632 -6.88 3.25 7.99
CA TYR A 632 -6.96 4.24 9.08
C TYR A 632 -8.24 5.08 9.01
N SER A 633 -8.85 5.20 7.83
CA SER A 633 -10.17 5.80 7.64
C SER A 633 -10.90 5.19 6.43
N LYS A 634 -12.06 5.76 6.09
CA LYS A 634 -12.78 5.47 4.83
C LYS A 634 -12.59 6.54 3.75
N GLY A 635 -11.68 7.50 3.96
CA GLY A 635 -11.44 8.61 3.06
C GLY A 635 -12.00 9.94 3.58
N ALA A 636 -11.38 11.03 3.11
CA ALA A 636 -11.78 12.40 3.37
C ALA A 636 -11.41 13.28 2.16
N LEU A 637 -12.19 14.34 1.93
CA LEU A 637 -11.92 15.37 0.93
C LEU A 637 -11.48 16.66 1.61
N LEU A 638 -10.52 17.37 1.01
CA LEU A 638 -10.15 18.73 1.38
C LEU A 638 -11.00 19.71 0.57
N LEU A 639 -11.97 20.38 1.18
CA LEU A 639 -12.77 21.42 0.52
C LEU A 639 -12.13 22.79 0.75
N ILE A 640 -11.73 23.47 -0.32
CA ILE A 640 -11.16 24.83 -0.29
C ILE A 640 -12.13 25.77 -1.00
N GLU A 641 -12.65 26.76 -0.28
CA GLU A 641 -13.65 27.69 -0.79
C GLU A 641 -13.41 29.12 -0.32
N ARG A 642 -13.87 30.10 -1.12
CA ARG A 642 -13.81 31.51 -0.76
C ARG A 642 -15.10 31.94 -0.07
N LYS A 643 -14.98 32.45 1.16
CA LYS A 643 -16.08 32.95 2.01
C LYS A 643 -15.68 34.29 2.60
N ASP A 644 -16.47 35.33 2.30
CA ASP A 644 -16.33 36.67 2.89
C ASP A 644 -14.92 37.28 2.76
N GLY A 645 -14.27 37.08 1.61
CA GLY A 645 -12.90 37.55 1.33
C GLY A 645 -11.78 36.67 1.92
N ASN A 646 -12.13 35.58 2.62
CA ASN A 646 -11.20 34.59 3.15
C ASN A 646 -11.21 33.32 2.28
N GLU A 647 -10.09 32.61 2.24
CA GLU A 647 -10.07 31.20 1.86
C GLU A 647 -10.25 30.34 3.11
N VAL A 648 -11.10 29.31 3.00
CA VAL A 648 -11.46 28.40 4.10
C VAL A 648 -11.20 26.97 3.64
N ALA A 649 -10.45 26.23 4.45
CA ALA A 649 -10.13 24.83 4.22
C ALA A 649 -10.92 23.96 5.22
N THR A 650 -11.71 23.03 4.72
CA THR A 650 -12.63 22.20 5.50
C THR A 650 -12.44 20.73 5.10
N SER A 651 -12.21 19.83 6.05
CA SER A 651 -12.29 18.39 5.76
C SER A 651 -13.75 17.96 5.64
N LEU A 652 -14.01 17.00 4.76
CA LEU A 652 -15.27 16.27 4.66
C LEU A 652 -14.95 14.77 4.67
N ASP A 653 -15.32 14.06 5.73
CA ASP A 653 -15.09 12.61 5.80
C ASP A 653 -16.14 11.81 5.02
N ALA A 654 -15.88 10.51 4.80
CA ALA A 654 -16.81 9.62 4.12
C ALA A 654 -18.18 9.47 4.82
N GLY A 655 -18.27 9.77 6.13
CA GLY A 655 -19.51 9.80 6.90
C GLY A 655 -20.31 11.11 6.76
N GLY A 656 -19.78 12.09 6.03
CA GLY A 656 -20.40 13.40 5.79
C GLY A 656 -20.09 14.44 6.86
N GLN A 657 -19.24 14.14 7.85
CA GLN A 657 -18.85 15.12 8.86
C GLN A 657 -17.90 16.15 8.28
N ARG A 658 -18.09 17.42 8.68
CA ARG A 658 -17.27 18.55 8.25
C ARG A 658 -16.55 19.18 9.42
N GLN A 659 -15.26 19.48 9.23
CA GLN A 659 -14.45 20.21 10.19
C GLN A 659 -13.65 21.31 9.49
N GLU A 660 -13.79 22.56 9.93
CA GLU A 660 -12.91 23.65 9.50
C GLU A 660 -11.50 23.40 10.04
N LEU A 661 -10.51 23.41 9.17
CA LEU A 661 -9.11 23.12 9.47
C LEU A 661 -8.27 24.40 9.55
N TRP A 662 -8.62 25.36 8.69
CA TRP A 662 -7.89 26.61 8.50
C TRP A 662 -8.77 27.65 7.81
N ARG A 663 -8.48 28.92 8.10
CA ARG A 663 -9.08 30.11 7.49
C ARG A 663 -8.03 31.21 7.45
N GLY A 664 -7.90 31.86 6.30
CA GLY A 664 -7.00 33.00 6.12
C GLY A 664 -7.47 33.89 4.98
N ARG A 665 -6.81 35.03 4.78
CA ARG A 665 -7.22 36.01 3.77
C ARG A 665 -6.98 35.46 2.36
N ALA A 666 -7.88 35.71 1.43
CA ALA A 666 -7.71 35.26 0.05
C ALA A 666 -6.66 36.13 -0.67
N GLY A 667 -5.46 35.57 -0.91
CA GLY A 667 -4.41 36.19 -1.72
C GLY A 667 -3.19 36.74 -0.96
N ASP A 668 -3.03 36.38 0.32
CA ASP A 668 -1.74 36.50 1.04
C ASP A 668 -0.78 35.35 0.64
#